data_AF-A0A017SN66-F1
#
_entry.id   AF-A0A017SN66-F1
#
_cell.length_a   1.000
_cell.length_b   1.000
_cell.length_c   1.000
_cell.angle_alpha   90.00
_cell.angle_beta   90.00
_cell.angle_gamma   90.00
#
_symmetry.space_group_name_H-M   'P 1'
#
loop_
_entity.id
_entity.type
_entity.pdbx_description
1 polymer ?
#
loop_
_entity_poly.entity_id
_entity_poly.type
_entity_poly.pdbx_seq_one_letter_code
_entity_poly.pdbx_strand_id
1 'polypeptide(L)'
;MGNTVQANPDIKNYCTQAREDDATEGEAWTMKPELPSSDEILGTDLLEDDEDCVELMPNHISGPWPSKDSYLRAHYELLREDAVAPLRDAVAYVRDDPQMKDTPAVSIYEKVHITGVTFSQRGLAFRVRFSTHRAGKTIVWEYSKRLISGTIVALSPANNCFRSECVVGVVAARPVEGVKQQPPEVDIFFARPEQADFDPHQEWIMVEAKTGYYESLRHTMMALQKMRKESFPLAKYICSLERNFEPPEYIEERPILDLHPGLARSEEEGKVDILEAWPRSPTGDLDATQWAALEQILTKKLSIIQGPPGTGKTFVSVVALRILLSNMKEGDPPIFIAAQTNHALDQLLTHISSFETNYIRLGARSGDPEIKKRTLFAVRQREPAVTIQGSVFGSARKRYQNFIAIISELLQPFTQEDGSSPLPSSLFLKHETLTREQYESLEQGASGWVRPGSEDEDVDPIVAWIGDEGKEFHVKYMKESFGFSEDEVDLEYEQLKELEAEQGLDGDEYDGLRGQYTAIHDGFRGRGVGSISEAAALDYLKCFDMWKIPPKARGAVYNALRKLTKEKILSKFRTLLALYNANCEDLQIGKWERDYTILRNAKVIGMTATGLSKYRALLSSLNPRTVLIEEAAEAIEAPISVSCFNSLQQLVLVGDHKQLRGHCSVQDLGGEPFYLDVSMFERLVQNEMKYVTLRRQRRMAPEIRRLLGPIYGELQDHPSVEERPEVPGMENCRLFFFNHNWPENSDSLSSKFNEMEAQMVAGFFVHLVLNGVSPNNITVLTFYNGQRKRLLRLLRGHRDLQGCYIKVATVDSYQGEENDVVILSLVRSGEKKIGFLATENRVCVALSRAKQGFYIFGNVHALKSVSDLWFRVISIMGEDEGESRRIGSALPLKCSTHGRKMLISEPSDWEKRNGGCDWSCNGTLPCGHKCTLKCHSFSHNEVLCKRICDKIMCCGHICDKACSNTHICVCSCKMAVDAAAAAAIMEGNLISKPVPEPTPQPALVPVVKPKVSEEELRRQRLVSEYHAYANGGAQEHDTILAKASTKQRSKKQKACKVAIGDLLGDNTPETMNYLKSDNKENVKPHENGVGEHEMRGSNSTPQWSLLD
;
A
#
# COMPACT_ATOMS: atom_id res chain seq x y z
N MET A 1 19.30 -37.20 -23.05
CA MET A 1 20.02 -37.22 -21.76
C MET A 1 19.64 -35.94 -21.03
N GLY A 2 19.20 -36.00 -19.77
CA GLY A 2 18.77 -34.80 -19.06
C GLY A 2 19.97 -33.96 -18.61
N ASN A 3 19.93 -32.64 -18.84
CA ASN A 3 20.92 -31.72 -18.30
C ASN A 3 20.93 -31.84 -16.78
N THR A 4 22.05 -32.33 -16.25
CA THR A 4 22.25 -32.58 -14.83
C THR A 4 23.28 -31.58 -14.32
N VAL A 5 22.91 -30.81 -13.31
CA VAL A 5 23.73 -29.72 -12.76
C VAL A 5 24.02 -30.02 -11.29
N GLN A 6 25.19 -29.63 -10.77
CA GLN A 6 25.48 -29.76 -9.34
C GLN A 6 24.87 -28.60 -8.54
N ALA A 7 24.40 -28.87 -7.32
CA ALA A 7 23.97 -27.82 -6.40
C ALA A 7 25.15 -26.91 -6.05
N ASN A 8 24.90 -25.59 -5.97
CA ASN A 8 25.91 -24.65 -5.49
C ASN A 8 26.00 -24.74 -3.95
N PRO A 9 27.13 -25.18 -3.36
CA PRO A 9 27.28 -25.30 -1.91
C PRO A 9 27.19 -23.95 -1.19
N ASP A 10 27.54 -22.84 -1.85
CA ASP A 10 27.61 -21.51 -1.24
C ASP A 10 26.25 -21.06 -0.68
N ILE A 11 25.16 -21.39 -1.38
CA ILE A 11 23.78 -21.06 -0.95
C ILE A 11 23.46 -21.75 0.38
N LYS A 12 23.82 -23.04 0.51
CA LYS A 12 23.61 -23.80 1.74
C LYS A 12 24.52 -23.29 2.85
N ASN A 13 25.81 -23.12 2.56
CA ASN A 13 26.80 -22.61 3.52
C ASN A 13 26.37 -21.26 4.11
N TYR A 14 25.88 -20.34 3.26
CA TYR A 14 25.35 -19.04 3.67
C TYR A 14 24.18 -19.14 4.67
N CYS A 15 23.37 -20.20 4.56
CA CYS A 15 22.24 -20.44 5.44
C CYS A 15 22.66 -21.17 6.73
N THR A 16 23.63 -22.10 6.67
CA THR A 16 24.05 -22.92 7.82
C THR A 16 25.12 -22.26 8.70
N GLN A 17 26.01 -21.44 8.16
CA GLN A 17 27.01 -20.67 8.95
C GLN A 17 26.38 -19.71 9.97
N ALA A 18 25.08 -19.43 9.84
CA ALA A 18 24.29 -18.65 10.80
C ALA A 18 23.78 -19.47 12.01
N ARG A 19 24.21 -20.73 12.17
CA ARG A 19 23.68 -21.65 13.21
C ARG A 19 24.75 -22.35 14.06
N GLU A 20 25.99 -22.44 13.58
CA GLU A 20 27.00 -23.32 14.18
C GLU A 20 27.99 -22.56 15.11
N ASP A 21 28.21 -21.26 14.89
CA ASP A 21 29.24 -20.47 15.60
C ASP A 21 28.71 -19.51 16.68
N ASP A 22 27.40 -19.40 16.86
CA ASP A 22 26.77 -18.45 17.81
C ASP A 22 26.75 -19.00 19.26
N ALA A 23 27.83 -19.70 19.64
CA ALA A 23 28.06 -20.25 20.98
C ALA A 23 29.37 -19.74 21.62
N THR A 24 30.16 -18.94 20.90
CA THR A 24 31.50 -18.47 21.33
C THR A 24 31.68 -16.98 21.07
N GLU A 25 31.71 -16.19 22.15
CA GLU A 25 32.21 -14.79 22.22
C GLU A 25 31.64 -13.79 21.18
N GLY A 26 30.31 -13.81 21.00
CA GLY A 26 29.58 -12.80 20.20
C GLY A 26 29.18 -11.56 21.00
N GLU A 27 29.11 -10.40 20.35
CA GLU A 27 28.48 -9.20 20.92
C GLU A 27 26.95 -9.36 20.94
N ALA A 28 26.28 -8.75 21.92
CA ALA A 28 24.84 -8.92 22.16
C ALA A 28 23.96 -8.73 20.90
N TRP A 29 24.27 -7.74 20.05
CA TRP A 29 23.50 -7.45 18.84
C TRP A 29 23.58 -8.56 17.77
N THR A 30 24.69 -9.32 17.71
CA THR A 30 24.79 -10.47 16.79
C THR A 30 24.03 -11.71 17.24
N MET A 31 23.68 -11.80 18.52
CA MET A 31 22.98 -12.93 19.13
C MET A 31 21.46 -12.69 19.20
N LYS A 32 20.98 -11.47 18.89
CA LYS A 32 19.56 -11.13 18.93
C LYS A 32 18.78 -11.92 17.85
N PRO A 33 17.61 -12.50 18.21
CA PRO A 33 16.83 -13.36 17.32
C PRO A 33 16.15 -12.62 16.17
N GLU A 34 15.88 -13.36 15.09
CA GLU A 34 15.24 -12.86 13.86
C GLU A 34 13.86 -12.20 14.09
N LEU A 35 13.13 -12.66 15.11
CA LEU A 35 11.84 -12.10 15.57
C LEU A 35 11.98 -11.70 17.05
N PRO A 36 11.30 -10.64 17.51
CA PRO A 36 11.43 -10.18 18.90
C PRO A 36 10.99 -11.23 19.91
N SER A 37 11.65 -11.22 21.07
CA SER A 37 11.22 -12.03 22.22
C SER A 37 9.90 -11.49 22.77
N SER A 38 9.21 -12.33 23.55
CA SER A 38 8.09 -11.87 24.36
C SER A 38 8.49 -10.74 25.30
N ASP A 39 9.72 -10.82 25.81
CA ASP A 39 10.28 -9.98 26.86
C ASP A 39 10.69 -8.60 26.31
N GLU A 40 11.24 -8.55 25.09
CA GLU A 40 11.54 -7.32 24.31
C GLU A 40 10.25 -6.57 23.93
N ILE A 41 9.13 -7.28 23.74
CA ILE A 41 7.79 -6.68 23.48
C ILE A 41 7.06 -6.29 24.78
N LEU A 42 7.31 -6.97 25.89
CA LEU A 42 6.80 -6.55 27.21
C LEU A 42 7.63 -5.41 27.81
N GLY A 43 8.85 -5.19 27.34
CA GLY A 43 9.81 -4.25 27.93
C GLY A 43 10.38 -4.73 29.26
N THR A 44 10.31 -6.03 29.55
CA THR A 44 10.85 -6.59 30.81
C THR A 44 12.38 -6.68 30.81
N ASP A 45 12.98 -6.79 29.62
CA ASP A 45 14.44 -6.75 29.44
C ASP A 45 15.04 -5.39 29.86
N LEU A 46 14.21 -4.35 30.00
CA LEU A 46 14.60 -2.98 30.41
C LEU A 46 14.48 -2.77 31.94
N LEU A 47 14.18 -3.81 32.71
CA LEU A 47 13.99 -3.75 34.17
C LEU A 47 15.11 -4.46 34.96
N GLU A 48 16.10 -5.04 34.27
CA GLU A 48 17.25 -5.71 34.91
C GLU A 48 18.41 -4.74 35.20
N ASP A 49 18.53 -3.67 34.41
CA ASP A 49 19.38 -2.51 34.67
C ASP A 49 18.48 -1.34 35.12
N ASP A 50 18.91 -0.52 36.11
CA ASP A 50 18.09 0.53 36.77
C ASP A 50 17.75 1.77 35.88
N GLU A 51 17.71 1.63 34.54
CA GLU A 51 17.43 2.70 33.58
C GLU A 51 16.19 2.40 32.72
N ASP A 52 15.15 3.25 32.81
CA ASP A 52 13.90 3.19 32.00
C ASP A 52 14.11 3.44 30.47
N CYS A 53 15.34 3.33 29.95
CA CYS A 53 15.76 3.83 28.64
C CYS A 53 16.55 2.79 27.82
N VAL A 54 16.26 2.69 26.52
CA VAL A 54 17.07 1.90 25.59
C VAL A 54 18.29 2.73 25.16
N GLU A 55 19.50 2.34 25.57
CA GLU A 55 20.73 2.96 25.03
C GLU A 55 20.94 2.52 23.57
N LEU A 56 20.92 3.49 22.64
CA LEU A 56 21.02 3.24 21.20
C LEU A 56 22.19 4.02 20.60
N MET A 57 23.03 3.34 19.79
CA MET A 57 24.12 4.01 19.09
C MET A 57 23.57 4.88 17.93
N PRO A 58 23.86 6.20 17.89
CA PRO A 58 23.37 7.09 16.84
C PRO A 58 24.05 6.86 15.48
N ASN A 59 23.36 7.21 14.39
CA ASN A 59 23.94 7.23 13.04
C ASN A 59 24.96 8.37 12.94
N HIS A 60 26.25 8.04 12.85
CA HIS A 60 27.33 9.02 12.73
C HIS A 60 27.36 9.62 11.31
N ILE A 61 26.63 10.71 11.11
CA ILE A 61 26.49 11.36 9.79
C ILE A 61 27.68 12.24 9.37
N SER A 62 28.56 12.66 10.30
CA SER A 62 29.65 13.60 10.03
C SER A 62 31.00 13.09 10.55
N GLY A 63 31.91 12.73 9.66
CA GLY A 63 33.22 12.15 9.98
C GLY A 63 33.25 10.63 9.76
N PRO A 64 34.46 10.03 9.81
CA PRO A 64 34.64 8.61 9.56
C PRO A 64 34.16 7.76 10.75
N TRP A 65 33.65 6.57 10.45
CA TRP A 65 33.27 5.60 11.46
C TRP A 65 34.51 4.97 12.13
N PRO A 66 34.49 4.72 13.46
CA PRO A 66 35.63 4.12 14.16
C PRO A 66 36.02 2.73 13.63
N SER A 67 35.03 1.95 13.19
CA SER A 67 35.23 0.64 12.60
C SER A 67 34.04 0.23 11.71
N LYS A 68 34.26 -0.80 10.88
CA LYS A 68 33.18 -1.52 10.18
C LYS A 68 32.12 -2.05 11.15
N ASP A 69 32.55 -2.55 12.31
CA ASP A 69 31.67 -3.20 13.27
C ASP A 69 30.70 -2.19 13.91
N SER A 70 31.23 -1.06 14.41
CA SER A 70 30.45 0.05 14.96
C SER A 70 29.40 0.57 13.97
N TYR A 71 29.77 0.65 12.68
CA TYR A 71 28.86 1.03 11.59
C TYR A 71 27.71 0.02 11.40
N LEU A 72 28.01 -1.28 11.33
CA LEU A 72 26.98 -2.31 11.18
C LEU A 72 26.09 -2.41 12.42
N ARG A 73 26.68 -2.27 13.61
CA ARG A 73 26.00 -2.29 14.91
C ARG A 73 24.99 -1.16 15.04
N ALA A 74 25.40 0.10 14.82
CA ALA A 74 24.49 1.25 14.92
C ALA A 74 23.30 1.11 13.97
N HIS A 75 23.54 0.73 12.72
CA HIS A 75 22.46 0.50 11.76
C HIS A 75 21.58 -0.70 12.11
N TYR A 76 22.11 -1.75 12.74
CA TYR A 76 21.30 -2.85 13.25
C TYR A 76 20.42 -2.41 14.43
N GLU A 77 20.98 -1.74 15.44
CA GLU A 77 20.27 -1.30 16.65
C GLU A 77 19.16 -0.29 16.31
N LEU A 78 19.42 0.69 15.45
CA LEU A 78 18.41 1.66 15.00
C LEU A 78 17.29 1.01 14.17
N LEU A 79 17.63 0.07 13.28
CA LEU A 79 16.60 -0.70 12.56
C LEU A 79 15.80 -1.61 13.49
N ARG A 80 16.44 -2.16 14.52
CA ARG A 80 15.79 -3.01 15.51
C ARG A 80 14.72 -2.23 16.25
N GLU A 81 15.08 -1.04 16.72
CA GLU A 81 14.16 -0.18 17.43
C GLU A 81 13.01 0.32 16.53
N ASP A 82 13.31 0.80 15.31
CA ASP A 82 12.28 1.26 14.36
C ASP A 82 11.23 0.18 14.05
N ALA A 83 11.67 -1.08 14.01
CA ALA A 83 10.82 -2.23 13.72
C ALA A 83 10.01 -2.75 14.93
N VAL A 84 10.50 -2.57 16.15
CA VAL A 84 9.97 -3.22 17.36
C VAL A 84 9.21 -2.26 18.27
N ALA A 85 9.69 -1.02 18.45
CA ALA A 85 9.09 -0.04 19.35
C ALA A 85 7.58 0.18 19.09
N PRO A 86 7.08 0.30 17.84
CA PRO A 86 5.65 0.51 17.60
C PRO A 86 4.74 -0.59 18.19
N LEU A 87 5.19 -1.86 18.19
CA LEU A 87 4.42 -2.96 18.78
C LEU A 87 4.59 -3.01 20.31
N ARG A 88 5.80 -2.74 20.81
CA ARG A 88 6.09 -2.65 22.26
C ARG A 88 5.24 -1.58 22.93
N ASP A 89 5.16 -0.39 22.34
CA ASP A 89 4.32 0.72 22.81
C ASP A 89 2.82 0.38 22.73
N ALA A 90 2.39 -0.25 21.63
CA ALA A 90 1.01 -0.71 21.46
C ALA A 90 0.59 -1.72 22.53
N VAL A 91 1.49 -2.64 22.91
CA VAL A 91 1.29 -3.61 23.99
C VAL A 91 1.28 -2.92 25.36
N ALA A 92 2.18 -1.96 25.60
CA ALA A 92 2.19 -1.18 26.83
C ALA A 92 0.88 -0.42 27.05
N TYR A 93 0.35 0.27 26.03
CA TYR A 93 -0.94 0.97 26.13
C TYR A 93 -2.11 0.02 26.48
N VAL A 94 -2.13 -1.19 25.90
CA VAL A 94 -3.18 -2.20 26.17
C VAL A 94 -3.00 -2.86 27.54
N ARG A 95 -1.77 -2.97 28.03
CA ARG A 95 -1.45 -3.44 29.39
C ARG A 95 -1.95 -2.43 30.45
N ASP A 96 -1.78 -1.14 30.19
CA ASP A 96 -2.14 -0.05 31.11
C ASP A 96 -3.65 0.25 31.11
N ASP A 97 -4.31 0.24 29.94
CA ASP A 97 -5.78 0.23 29.82
C ASP A 97 -6.28 -1.01 29.04
N PRO A 98 -6.53 -2.14 29.73
CA PRO A 98 -7.06 -3.36 29.12
C PRO A 98 -8.46 -3.21 28.49
N GLN A 99 -9.15 -2.08 28.64
CA GLN A 99 -10.46 -1.80 28.04
C GLN A 99 -10.40 -0.72 26.94
N MET A 100 -9.22 -0.22 26.59
CA MET A 100 -9.05 0.81 25.57
C MET A 100 -9.63 0.38 24.21
N LYS A 101 -10.15 1.33 23.45
CA LYS A 101 -10.56 1.12 22.05
C LYS A 101 -9.38 1.32 21.11
N ASP A 102 -9.58 0.98 19.84
CA ASP A 102 -8.65 1.35 18.77
C ASP A 102 -8.28 2.84 18.80
N THR A 103 -6.99 3.11 18.61
CA THR A 103 -6.45 4.46 18.46
C THR A 103 -5.89 4.64 17.04
N PRO A 104 -5.40 5.84 16.65
CA PRO A 104 -4.66 5.99 15.39
C PRO A 104 -3.38 5.15 15.32
N ALA A 105 -2.79 4.78 16.46
CA ALA A 105 -1.57 3.97 16.54
C ALA A 105 -1.83 2.46 16.73
N VAL A 106 -2.91 2.07 17.41
CA VAL A 106 -3.16 0.68 17.84
C VAL A 106 -4.45 0.10 17.23
N SER A 107 -4.35 -1.15 16.75
CA SER A 107 -5.45 -2.06 16.42
C SER A 107 -5.59 -3.13 17.51
N ILE A 108 -6.81 -3.37 18.00
CA ILE A 108 -7.06 -4.39 19.04
C ILE A 108 -8.12 -5.39 18.57
N TYR A 109 -7.86 -6.68 18.77
CA TYR A 109 -8.75 -7.77 18.41
C TYR A 109 -9.05 -8.63 19.65
N GLU A 110 -10.34 -8.87 19.91
CA GLU A 110 -10.83 -9.65 21.05
C GLU A 110 -11.44 -10.97 20.59
N LYS A 111 -11.69 -11.89 21.54
CA LYS A 111 -12.23 -13.23 21.25
C LYS A 111 -11.41 -13.93 20.18
N VAL A 112 -10.09 -13.81 20.27
CA VAL A 112 -9.17 -14.41 19.31
C VAL A 112 -9.05 -15.89 19.68
N HIS A 113 -9.49 -16.77 18.79
CA HIS A 113 -9.45 -18.22 18.99
C HIS A 113 -8.82 -18.91 17.80
N ILE A 114 -7.96 -19.89 18.06
CA ILE A 114 -7.35 -20.75 17.03
C ILE A 114 -8.41 -21.73 16.53
N THR A 115 -8.57 -21.88 15.22
CA THR A 115 -9.61 -22.71 14.59
C THR A 115 -9.10 -23.73 13.58
N GLY A 116 -7.79 -23.78 13.34
CA GLY A 116 -7.19 -24.71 12.40
C GLY A 116 -5.72 -24.42 12.13
N VAL A 117 -5.08 -25.30 11.36
CA VAL A 117 -3.71 -25.16 10.88
C VAL A 117 -3.63 -25.33 9.37
N THR A 118 -2.71 -24.58 8.74
CA THR A 118 -2.43 -24.62 7.30
C THR A 118 -0.99 -25.06 7.07
N PHE A 119 -0.81 -26.24 6.47
CA PHE A 119 0.48 -26.87 6.18
C PHE A 119 1.17 -26.23 4.97
N SER A 120 1.89 -25.13 5.18
CA SER A 120 2.60 -24.37 4.16
C SER A 120 4.10 -24.66 4.09
N GLN A 121 4.68 -24.51 2.90
CA GLN A 121 6.14 -24.60 2.69
C GLN A 121 6.93 -23.42 3.27
N ARG A 122 6.26 -22.41 3.84
CA ARG A 122 6.87 -21.30 4.59
C ARG A 122 6.96 -21.58 6.11
N GLY A 123 6.26 -22.61 6.60
CA GLY A 123 6.04 -22.89 8.01
C GLY A 123 4.60 -23.34 8.27
N LEU A 124 4.30 -23.82 9.48
CA LEU A 124 2.93 -24.18 9.85
C LEU A 124 2.17 -22.93 10.30
N ALA A 125 1.16 -22.50 9.54
CA ALA A 125 0.32 -21.37 9.91
C ALA A 125 -0.88 -21.83 10.74
N PHE A 126 -1.40 -20.95 11.58
CA PHE A 126 -2.51 -21.14 12.49
C PHE A 126 -3.62 -20.17 12.11
N ARG A 127 -4.82 -20.69 11.82
CA ARG A 127 -5.97 -19.86 11.52
C ARG A 127 -6.60 -19.37 12.81
N VAL A 128 -6.83 -18.06 12.91
CA VAL A 128 -7.51 -17.44 14.05
C VAL A 128 -8.77 -16.71 13.61
N ARG A 129 -9.85 -16.87 14.39
CA ARG A 129 -11.08 -16.06 14.32
C ARG A 129 -11.06 -15.02 15.41
N PHE A 130 -11.59 -13.83 15.15
CA PHE A 130 -11.56 -12.70 16.09
C PHE A 130 -12.76 -11.75 15.92
N SER A 131 -12.94 -10.84 16.87
CA SER A 131 -13.92 -9.74 16.83
C SER A 131 -13.23 -8.39 16.63
N THR A 132 -13.90 -7.50 15.89
CA THR A 132 -13.44 -6.14 15.57
C THR A 132 -14.12 -5.08 16.44
N HIS A 133 -14.77 -5.48 17.53
CA HIS A 133 -15.62 -4.62 18.35
C HIS A 133 -14.90 -3.35 18.85
N ARG A 134 -13.62 -3.47 19.23
CA ARG A 134 -12.74 -2.39 19.69
C ARG A 134 -12.56 -1.26 18.66
N ALA A 135 -12.73 -1.54 17.36
CA ALA A 135 -12.63 -0.54 16.29
C ALA A 135 -13.77 0.50 16.33
N GLY A 136 -14.96 0.10 16.80
CA GLY A 136 -16.14 0.98 16.88
C GLY A 136 -16.75 1.42 15.54
N LYS A 137 -16.27 0.89 14.41
CA LYS A 137 -16.63 1.26 13.03
C LYS A 137 -16.42 0.09 12.07
N THR A 138 -17.14 0.08 10.95
CA THR A 138 -17.05 -1.03 9.98
C THR A 138 -15.75 -0.95 9.17
N ILE A 139 -14.85 -1.92 9.32
CA ILE A 139 -13.57 -1.95 8.61
C ILE A 139 -13.80 -2.30 7.13
N VAL A 140 -13.32 -1.44 6.23
CA VAL A 140 -13.30 -1.70 4.78
C VAL A 140 -11.96 -2.37 4.41
N TRP A 141 -11.93 -3.69 4.51
CA TRP A 141 -10.70 -4.50 4.46
C TRP A 141 -9.85 -4.30 3.20
N GLU A 142 -10.47 -4.09 2.02
CA GLU A 142 -9.78 -3.89 0.74
C GLU A 142 -8.83 -2.68 0.70
N TYR A 143 -8.98 -1.75 1.64
CA TYR A 143 -8.20 -0.52 1.73
C TYR A 143 -7.60 -0.31 3.13
N SER A 144 -7.63 -1.33 3.98
CA SER A 144 -7.14 -1.25 5.35
C SER A 144 -5.70 -1.74 5.44
N LYS A 145 -4.84 -1.01 6.15
CA LYS A 145 -3.47 -1.44 6.52
C LYS A 145 -3.40 -2.47 7.66
N ARG A 146 -4.55 -2.93 8.16
CA ARG A 146 -4.65 -3.91 9.24
C ARG A 146 -4.33 -5.32 8.78
N LEU A 147 -3.56 -6.03 9.59
CA LEU A 147 -3.16 -7.43 9.47
C LEU A 147 -2.54 -7.77 8.10
N ILE A 148 -1.71 -6.89 7.53
CA ILE A 148 -1.00 -7.20 6.28
C ILE A 148 -0.06 -8.39 6.54
N SER A 149 0.04 -9.32 5.58
CA SER A 149 1.00 -10.43 5.64
C SER A 149 2.42 -9.92 5.91
N GLY A 150 3.12 -10.47 6.91
CA GLY A 150 4.44 -10.00 7.36
C GLY A 150 4.43 -8.99 8.51
N THR A 151 3.28 -8.41 8.87
CA THR A 151 3.15 -7.60 10.08
C THR A 151 3.29 -8.48 11.32
N ILE A 152 4.03 -8.00 12.33
CA ILE A 152 4.13 -8.63 13.64
C ILE A 152 2.92 -8.27 14.51
N VAL A 153 2.44 -9.23 15.29
CA VAL A 153 1.32 -9.09 16.22
C VAL A 153 1.70 -9.66 17.58
N ALA A 154 1.20 -9.07 18.65
CA ALA A 154 1.36 -9.59 20.00
C ALA A 154 0.06 -10.25 20.46
N LEU A 155 0.13 -11.44 21.05
CA LEU A 155 -0.98 -12.16 21.64
C LEU A 155 -0.77 -12.36 23.14
N SER A 156 -1.84 -12.32 23.91
CA SER A 156 -1.85 -12.68 25.33
C SER A 156 -3.16 -13.39 25.68
N PRO A 157 -3.18 -14.32 26.65
CA PRO A 157 -4.43 -14.84 27.18
C PRO A 157 -5.34 -13.70 27.65
N ALA A 158 -6.63 -13.75 27.32
CA ALA A 158 -7.58 -12.65 27.59
C ALA A 158 -7.83 -12.39 29.09
N ASN A 159 -7.37 -13.28 29.97
CA ASN A 159 -7.33 -13.11 31.42
C ASN A 159 -5.99 -12.52 31.93
N ASN A 160 -4.91 -12.60 31.16
CA ASN A 160 -3.61 -12.02 31.47
C ASN A 160 -3.50 -10.57 30.97
N CYS A 161 -3.93 -10.31 29.73
CA CYS A 161 -3.85 -9.00 29.07
C CYS A 161 -2.46 -8.34 29.16
N PHE A 162 -1.44 -9.06 28.71
CA PHE A 162 -0.03 -8.61 28.64
C PHE A 162 0.61 -8.20 29.97
N ARG A 163 0.07 -8.62 31.12
CA ARG A 163 0.67 -8.37 32.44
C ARG A 163 1.96 -9.13 32.66
N SER A 164 2.02 -10.38 32.20
CA SER A 164 3.19 -11.26 32.33
C SER A 164 3.33 -12.27 31.20
N GLU A 165 2.34 -12.37 30.30
CA GLU A 165 2.36 -13.32 29.19
C GLU A 165 2.18 -12.58 27.88
N CYS A 166 3.17 -12.70 26.99
CA CYS A 166 3.13 -12.23 25.61
C CYS A 166 3.62 -13.35 24.70
N VAL A 167 2.98 -13.52 23.54
CA VAL A 167 3.40 -14.42 22.47
C VAL A 167 3.45 -13.61 21.18
N VAL A 168 4.61 -13.59 20.53
CA VAL A 168 4.78 -12.89 19.25
C VAL A 168 4.34 -13.78 18.11
N GLY A 169 3.52 -13.23 17.22
CA GLY A 169 3.12 -13.82 15.95
C GLY A 169 3.47 -12.94 14.75
N VAL A 170 3.46 -13.53 13.57
CA VAL A 170 3.59 -12.84 12.28
C VAL A 170 2.37 -13.19 11.45
N VAL A 171 1.72 -12.22 10.81
CA VAL A 171 0.59 -12.53 9.92
C VAL A 171 1.09 -13.31 8.71
N ALA A 172 0.64 -14.55 8.56
CA ALA A 172 1.04 -15.47 7.51
C ALA A 172 0.29 -15.19 6.19
N ALA A 173 -1.02 -14.94 6.30
CA ALA A 173 -1.86 -14.51 5.18
C ALA A 173 -3.13 -13.80 5.64
N ARG A 174 -3.49 -12.73 4.93
CA ARG A 174 -4.77 -12.03 5.04
C ARG A 174 -5.63 -12.21 3.78
N PRO A 175 -6.30 -13.37 3.60
CA PRO A 175 -7.23 -13.54 2.48
C PRO A 175 -8.41 -12.57 2.63
N VAL A 176 -8.70 -11.81 1.57
CA VAL A 176 -9.77 -10.78 1.58
C VAL A 176 -11.14 -11.42 1.80
N GLU A 177 -11.38 -12.62 1.30
CA GLU A 177 -12.57 -13.41 1.59
C GLU A 177 -12.67 -13.77 3.08
N GLY A 178 -11.54 -14.07 3.72
CA GLY A 178 -11.45 -14.48 5.13
C GLY A 178 -11.78 -13.35 6.10
N VAL A 179 -11.15 -12.18 5.93
CA VAL A 179 -11.42 -11.02 6.81
C VAL A 179 -12.82 -10.40 6.60
N LYS A 180 -13.45 -10.64 5.44
CA LYS A 180 -14.84 -10.26 5.16
C LYS A 180 -15.89 -11.18 5.79
N GLN A 181 -15.50 -12.34 6.32
CA GLN A 181 -16.43 -13.23 7.02
C GLN A 181 -16.96 -12.58 8.32
N GLN A 182 -18.03 -13.14 8.87
CA GLN A 182 -18.54 -12.77 10.19
C GLN A 182 -18.64 -14.03 11.06
N PRO A 183 -17.65 -14.31 11.94
CA PRO A 183 -16.48 -13.48 12.28
C PRO A 183 -15.37 -13.47 11.21
N PRO A 184 -14.51 -12.43 11.18
CA PRO A 184 -13.28 -12.40 10.38
C PRO A 184 -12.30 -13.53 10.71
N GLU A 185 -11.54 -13.96 9.70
CA GLU A 185 -10.44 -14.94 9.78
C GLU A 185 -9.12 -14.38 9.23
N VAL A 186 -8.01 -14.74 9.87
CA VAL A 186 -6.63 -14.52 9.39
C VAL A 186 -5.75 -15.72 9.74
N ASP A 187 -4.69 -15.98 8.96
CA ASP A 187 -3.69 -17.01 9.27
C ASP A 187 -2.42 -16.34 9.83
N ILE A 188 -1.84 -16.87 10.92
CA ILE A 188 -0.62 -16.37 11.59
C ILE A 188 0.45 -17.47 11.74
N PHE A 189 1.73 -17.09 11.79
CA PHE A 189 2.82 -17.93 12.28
C PHE A 189 3.16 -17.52 13.72
N PHE A 190 3.42 -18.48 14.61
CA PHE A 190 4.06 -18.17 15.90
C PHE A 190 5.56 -17.93 15.69
N ALA A 191 6.10 -16.89 16.33
CA ALA A 191 7.53 -16.54 16.20
C ALA A 191 8.46 -17.62 16.78
N ARG A 192 8.02 -18.29 17.85
CA ARG A 192 8.74 -19.39 18.52
C ARG A 192 7.87 -20.64 18.56
N PRO A 193 8.31 -21.79 17.98
CA PRO A 193 7.57 -23.05 18.05
C PRO A 193 7.17 -23.46 19.47
N GLU A 194 7.98 -23.11 20.47
CA GLU A 194 7.81 -23.46 21.88
C GLU A 194 6.66 -22.68 22.55
N GLN A 195 6.22 -21.58 21.94
CA GLN A 195 5.11 -20.75 22.41
C GLN A 195 3.79 -21.02 21.67
N ALA A 196 3.84 -21.77 20.55
CA ALA A 196 2.65 -22.08 19.77
C ALA A 196 1.60 -22.82 20.60
N ASP A 197 0.33 -22.56 20.35
CA ASP A 197 -0.83 -23.25 20.93
C ASP A 197 -1.73 -23.77 19.80
N PHE A 198 -2.59 -24.73 20.12
CA PHE A 198 -3.65 -25.21 19.25
C PHE A 198 -5.03 -25.29 19.93
N ASP A 199 -5.15 -25.00 21.23
CA ASP A 199 -6.44 -25.15 21.95
C ASP A 199 -7.49 -24.11 21.50
N PRO A 200 -8.61 -24.53 20.85
CA PRO A 200 -9.68 -23.61 20.48
C PRO A 200 -10.50 -23.08 21.68
N HIS A 201 -10.34 -23.63 22.89
CA HIS A 201 -10.98 -23.12 24.12
C HIS A 201 -10.24 -21.93 24.72
N GLN A 202 -8.95 -21.74 24.42
CA GLN A 202 -8.19 -20.60 24.91
C GLN A 202 -8.63 -19.33 24.19
N GLU A 203 -9.03 -18.31 24.97
CA GLU A 203 -9.35 -16.98 24.46
C GLU A 203 -8.11 -16.09 24.55
N TRP A 204 -7.77 -15.46 23.43
CA TRP A 204 -6.65 -14.52 23.32
C TRP A 204 -7.16 -13.10 23.06
N ILE A 205 -6.37 -12.12 23.48
CA ILE A 205 -6.37 -10.76 22.96
C ILE A 205 -5.18 -10.62 22.00
N MET A 206 -5.37 -9.97 20.86
CA MET A 206 -4.32 -9.74 19.86
C MET A 206 -4.19 -8.25 19.57
N VAL A 207 -2.96 -7.75 19.50
CA VAL A 207 -2.62 -6.34 19.33
C VAL A 207 -1.69 -6.18 18.12
N GLU A 208 -1.95 -5.14 17.35
CA GLU A 208 -1.17 -4.74 16.18
C GLU A 208 -0.89 -3.22 16.24
N ALA A 209 0.35 -2.83 15.93
CA ALA A 209 0.70 -1.46 15.65
C ALA A 209 0.31 -1.08 14.20
N LYS A 210 -0.28 0.09 13.99
CA LYS A 210 -0.70 0.59 12.67
C LYS A 210 0.43 1.21 11.85
N THR A 211 1.62 1.33 12.44
CA THR A 211 2.83 1.93 11.86
C THR A 211 4.00 0.95 11.94
N GLY A 212 4.85 0.98 10.92
CA GLY A 212 5.97 0.04 10.76
C GLY A 212 5.59 -1.22 9.98
N TYR A 213 6.57 -1.82 9.32
CA TYR A 213 6.43 -3.10 8.61
C TYR A 213 7.69 -3.94 8.80
N TYR A 214 7.60 -4.87 9.75
CA TYR A 214 8.76 -5.59 10.28
C TYR A 214 9.48 -6.48 9.24
N GLU A 215 8.74 -7.16 8.35
CA GLU A 215 9.30 -8.15 7.42
C GLU A 215 10.38 -7.60 6.48
N SER A 216 10.26 -6.35 6.02
CA SER A 216 11.26 -5.74 5.13
C SER A 216 12.58 -5.44 5.87
N LEU A 217 12.47 -4.98 7.13
CA LEU A 217 13.60 -4.68 8.00
C LEU A 217 14.26 -5.96 8.53
N ARG A 218 13.47 -7.01 8.83
CA ARG A 218 13.93 -8.34 9.26
C ARG A 218 15.04 -8.89 8.37
N HIS A 219 14.82 -8.91 7.06
CA HIS A 219 15.81 -9.39 6.10
C HIS A 219 17.11 -8.57 6.12
N THR A 220 17.00 -7.25 6.32
CA THR A 220 18.16 -6.34 6.38
C THR A 220 18.94 -6.53 7.68
N MET A 221 18.26 -6.62 8.83
CA MET A 221 18.88 -6.92 10.12
C MET A 221 19.68 -8.23 10.09
N MET A 222 19.09 -9.32 9.57
CA MET A 222 19.77 -10.61 9.42
C MET A 222 20.97 -10.53 8.46
N ALA A 223 20.92 -9.68 7.43
CA ALA A 223 22.04 -9.46 6.53
C ALA A 223 23.19 -8.69 7.21
N LEU A 224 22.89 -7.66 8.01
CA LEU A 224 23.90 -6.89 8.75
C LEU A 224 24.67 -7.74 9.76
N GLN A 225 23.98 -8.62 10.51
CA GLN A 225 24.63 -9.57 11.44
C GLN A 225 25.62 -10.48 10.70
N LYS A 226 25.23 -11.04 9.54
CA LYS A 226 26.13 -11.87 8.70
C LYS A 226 27.29 -11.07 8.13
N MET A 227 27.02 -9.85 7.67
CA MET A 227 28.05 -8.95 7.14
C MET A 227 29.18 -8.67 8.14
N ARG A 228 28.98 -8.82 9.46
CA ARG A 228 30.05 -8.73 10.46
C ARG A 228 31.19 -9.72 10.16
N LYS A 229 30.85 -10.98 9.88
CA LYS A 229 31.78 -12.09 9.58
C LYS A 229 32.32 -12.06 8.13
N GLU A 230 31.58 -11.43 7.20
CA GLU A 230 31.97 -11.27 5.77
C GLU A 230 33.07 -10.19 5.56
N SER A 231 33.67 -10.11 4.37
CA SER A 231 34.48 -8.95 3.98
C SER A 231 33.57 -7.78 3.60
N PHE A 232 34.07 -6.54 3.69
CA PHE A 232 33.34 -5.35 3.28
C PHE A 232 34.24 -4.54 2.32
N PRO A 233 34.29 -4.89 1.02
CA PRO A 233 35.32 -4.40 0.10
C PRO A 233 35.39 -2.87 -0.04
N LEU A 234 34.25 -2.18 0.12
CA LEU A 234 34.14 -0.72 0.00
C LEU A 234 34.16 0.03 1.35
N ALA A 235 34.46 -0.64 2.47
CA ALA A 235 34.46 -0.04 3.80
C ALA A 235 35.41 1.18 3.92
N LYS A 236 36.54 1.18 3.19
CA LYS A 236 37.45 2.35 3.15
C LYS A 236 36.80 3.62 2.58
N TYR A 237 35.82 3.48 1.69
CA TYR A 237 35.09 4.60 1.13
C TYR A 237 33.83 4.93 1.93
N ILE A 238 33.11 3.92 2.44
CA ILE A 238 31.82 4.09 3.12
C ILE A 238 31.99 4.43 4.61
N CYS A 239 32.91 3.76 5.30
CA CYS A 239 33.17 3.92 6.73
C CYS A 239 34.32 4.91 6.96
N SER A 240 35.48 4.70 6.31
CA SER A 240 36.70 5.51 6.54
C SER A 240 36.76 6.81 5.72
N LEU A 241 35.82 7.03 4.80
CA LEU A 241 35.68 8.24 3.98
C LEU A 241 36.93 8.60 3.13
N GLU A 242 37.63 7.60 2.59
CA GLU A 242 38.75 7.85 1.68
C GLU A 242 38.30 8.51 0.36
N ARG A 243 38.75 9.75 0.12
CA ARG A 243 38.33 10.57 -1.03
C ARG A 243 38.96 10.17 -2.38
N ASN A 244 39.78 9.11 -2.42
CA ASN A 244 40.46 8.68 -3.65
C ASN A 244 39.91 7.35 -4.19
N PHE A 245 38.96 7.45 -5.13
CA PHE A 245 38.36 6.27 -5.74
C PHE A 245 39.28 5.68 -6.81
N GLU A 246 39.82 4.50 -6.50
CA GLU A 246 40.53 3.62 -7.44
C GLU A 246 39.58 3.09 -8.54
N PRO A 247 40.12 2.61 -9.68
CA PRO A 247 39.35 1.82 -10.64
C PRO A 247 39.04 0.41 -10.11
N PRO A 248 37.93 -0.23 -10.51
CA PRO A 248 37.65 -1.64 -10.20
C PRO A 248 38.71 -2.58 -10.79
N GLU A 249 39.04 -3.68 -10.12
CA GLU A 249 40.06 -4.63 -10.57
C GLU A 249 39.77 -5.17 -11.98
N TYR A 250 38.50 -5.50 -12.29
CA TYR A 250 38.10 -5.94 -13.63
C TYR A 250 38.30 -4.90 -14.74
N ILE A 251 38.45 -3.61 -14.39
CA ILE A 251 38.78 -2.51 -15.30
C ILE A 251 40.30 -2.30 -15.36
N GLU A 252 41.03 -2.46 -14.24
CA GLU A 252 42.50 -2.45 -14.24
C GLU A 252 43.08 -3.60 -15.09
N GLU A 253 42.47 -4.78 -15.06
CA GLU A 253 42.79 -5.92 -15.93
C GLU A 253 42.45 -5.67 -17.42
N ARG A 254 41.42 -4.85 -17.69
CA ARG A 254 40.81 -4.66 -19.02
C ARG A 254 40.31 -3.22 -19.22
N PRO A 255 41.21 -2.23 -19.34
CA PRO A 255 40.82 -0.82 -19.43
C PRO A 255 40.24 -0.42 -20.79
N ILE A 256 40.40 -1.26 -21.82
CA ILE A 256 39.91 -1.00 -23.18
C ILE A 256 38.44 -1.42 -23.29
N LEU A 257 37.54 -0.44 -23.37
CA LEU A 257 36.10 -0.64 -23.61
C LEU A 257 35.65 -0.08 -24.96
N ASP A 258 34.69 -0.76 -25.59
CA ASP A 258 33.90 -0.18 -26.69
C ASP A 258 32.79 0.73 -26.12
N LEU A 259 32.88 2.04 -26.39
CA LEU A 259 31.92 3.03 -25.97
C LEU A 259 30.78 3.25 -26.99
N HIS A 260 30.96 2.83 -28.25
CA HIS A 260 30.02 3.10 -29.35
C HIS A 260 28.58 2.63 -29.06
N PRO A 261 28.31 1.48 -28.42
CA PRO A 261 26.94 1.06 -28.10
C PRO A 261 26.15 2.11 -27.29
N GLY A 262 26.81 2.86 -26.41
CA GLY A 262 26.20 3.94 -25.62
C GLY A 262 26.03 5.28 -26.35
N LEU A 263 26.62 5.44 -27.53
CA LEU A 263 26.84 6.75 -28.17
C LEU A 263 26.27 6.76 -29.59
N ALA A 264 25.20 7.52 -29.80
CA ALA A 264 24.40 7.42 -31.03
C ALA A 264 25.08 7.89 -32.33
N ARG A 265 26.26 8.54 -32.27
CA ARG A 265 26.92 9.22 -33.40
C ARG A 265 28.44 9.42 -33.21
N SER A 266 29.27 8.41 -33.47
CA SER A 266 30.72 8.61 -33.66
C SER A 266 31.28 7.68 -34.74
N GLU A 267 31.89 8.24 -35.78
CA GLU A 267 32.49 7.49 -36.90
C GLU A 267 33.93 7.01 -36.63
N GLU A 268 34.49 7.30 -35.45
CA GLU A 268 35.85 6.89 -35.05
C GLU A 268 35.85 5.55 -34.28
N GLU A 269 36.96 4.79 -34.40
CA GLU A 269 37.06 3.36 -34.06
C GLU A 269 36.96 3.04 -32.55
N GLY A 270 35.73 2.96 -32.03
CA GLY A 270 35.17 1.80 -31.31
C GLY A 270 35.88 1.13 -30.11
N LYS A 271 37.09 1.53 -29.67
CA LYS A 271 37.76 0.98 -28.48
C LYS A 271 38.66 2.04 -27.85
N VAL A 272 38.36 2.40 -26.60
CA VAL A 272 39.07 3.44 -25.85
C VAL A 272 39.62 2.84 -24.56
N ASP A 273 40.88 3.13 -24.25
CA ASP A 273 41.41 2.94 -22.90
C ASP A 273 40.80 4.00 -21.98
N ILE A 274 39.88 3.58 -21.10
CA ILE A 274 39.12 4.52 -20.26
C ILE A 274 39.93 5.07 -19.09
N LEU A 275 41.13 4.53 -18.80
CA LEU A 275 41.99 4.97 -17.72
C LEU A 275 43.06 5.97 -18.20
N GLU A 276 43.61 5.75 -19.40
CA GLU A 276 44.65 6.62 -19.98
C GLU A 276 44.12 7.63 -21.01
N ALA A 277 43.05 7.30 -21.74
CA ALA A 277 42.66 7.99 -22.97
C ALA A 277 41.18 8.42 -23.02
N TRP A 278 40.58 8.77 -21.87
CA TRP A 278 39.17 9.22 -21.82
C TRP A 278 38.89 10.40 -22.77
N PRO A 279 37.84 10.36 -23.62
CA PRO A 279 37.61 11.39 -24.62
C PRO A 279 37.26 12.75 -24.00
N ARG A 280 37.98 13.79 -24.43
CA ARG A 280 37.92 15.15 -23.84
C ARG A 280 36.61 15.90 -24.07
N SER A 281 35.82 15.49 -25.07
CA SER A 281 34.56 16.13 -25.45
C SER A 281 33.42 15.11 -25.40
N PRO A 282 32.22 15.49 -24.90
CA PRO A 282 31.05 14.63 -24.97
C PRO A 282 30.76 14.21 -26.41
N THR A 283 30.44 12.93 -26.59
CA THR A 283 30.01 12.35 -27.86
C THR A 283 28.53 11.97 -27.79
N GLY A 284 27.81 12.06 -28.92
CA GLY A 284 26.36 11.85 -28.95
C GLY A 284 25.56 12.95 -28.23
N ASP A 285 24.48 12.55 -27.53
CA ASP A 285 23.47 13.47 -26.98
C ASP A 285 23.71 13.89 -25.50
N LEU A 286 24.84 13.49 -24.92
CA LEU A 286 25.24 13.78 -23.53
C LEU A 286 25.79 15.22 -23.40
N ASP A 287 25.48 15.90 -22.28
CA ASP A 287 26.24 17.11 -21.89
C ASP A 287 27.51 16.77 -21.11
N ALA A 288 28.39 17.76 -20.92
CA ALA A 288 29.58 17.66 -20.09
C ALA A 288 29.33 17.09 -18.68
N THR A 289 28.19 17.39 -18.04
CA THR A 289 27.91 16.85 -16.70
C THR A 289 27.48 15.39 -16.75
N GLN A 290 26.70 14.99 -17.75
CA GLN A 290 26.37 13.59 -18.01
C GLN A 290 27.60 12.78 -18.49
N TRP A 291 28.52 13.41 -19.23
CA TRP A 291 29.77 12.81 -19.69
C TRP A 291 30.72 12.52 -18.52
N ALA A 292 30.91 13.48 -17.61
CA ALA A 292 31.69 13.28 -16.38
C ALA A 292 31.05 12.24 -15.45
N ALA A 293 29.72 12.15 -15.39
CA ALA A 293 29.03 11.10 -14.65
C ALA A 293 29.26 9.72 -15.27
N LEU A 294 29.22 9.61 -16.60
CA LEU A 294 29.53 8.37 -17.33
C LEU A 294 30.99 7.94 -17.10
N GLU A 295 31.94 8.87 -17.16
CA GLU A 295 33.35 8.65 -16.82
C GLU A 295 33.50 8.06 -15.42
N GLN A 296 32.84 8.66 -14.41
CA GLN A 296 32.89 8.17 -13.04
C GLN A 296 32.35 6.74 -12.94
N ILE A 297 31.17 6.48 -13.51
CA ILE A 297 30.53 5.15 -13.50
C ILE A 297 31.42 4.08 -14.16
N LEU A 298 32.10 4.38 -15.25
CA LEU A 298 32.92 3.39 -15.94
C LEU A 298 34.31 3.17 -15.29
N THR A 299 34.84 4.16 -14.55
CA THR A 299 36.25 4.17 -14.10
C THR A 299 36.49 4.07 -12.59
N LYS A 300 35.46 4.00 -11.73
CA LYS A 300 35.62 4.08 -10.26
C LYS A 300 34.92 2.96 -9.48
N LYS A 301 35.58 2.46 -8.42
CA LYS A 301 35.02 1.50 -7.43
C LYS A 301 33.77 2.04 -6.71
N LEU A 302 33.72 3.36 -6.45
CA LEU A 302 32.54 4.05 -5.94
C LEU A 302 32.21 5.24 -6.84
N SER A 303 30.96 5.32 -7.26
CA SER A 303 30.43 6.44 -8.07
C SER A 303 29.20 7.03 -7.41
N ILE A 304 29.18 8.34 -7.20
CA ILE A 304 28.05 9.06 -6.58
C ILE A 304 27.57 10.13 -7.57
N ILE A 305 26.38 9.92 -8.15
CA ILE A 305 25.81 10.79 -9.18
C ILE A 305 24.57 11.47 -8.61
N GLN A 306 24.68 12.76 -8.32
CA GLN A 306 23.52 13.59 -8.00
C GLN A 306 22.88 14.06 -9.31
N GLY A 307 21.60 13.76 -9.50
CA GLY A 307 20.83 14.36 -10.57
C GLY A 307 19.62 15.12 -10.04
N PRO A 308 19.60 16.44 -10.13
CA PRO A 308 18.39 17.26 -9.96
C PRO A 308 17.24 16.83 -10.90
N PRO A 309 16.01 17.33 -10.70
CA PRO A 309 14.84 16.93 -11.49
C PRO A 309 15.01 17.20 -12.99
N GLY A 310 14.67 16.21 -13.82
CA GLY A 310 14.73 16.34 -15.28
C GLY A 310 16.14 16.35 -15.90
N THR A 311 17.21 16.15 -15.14
CA THR A 311 18.60 16.15 -15.64
C THR A 311 19.06 14.85 -16.30
N GLY A 312 18.22 13.81 -16.28
CA GLY A 312 18.49 12.54 -16.98
C GLY A 312 19.34 11.54 -16.21
N LYS A 313 19.19 11.44 -14.88
CA LYS A 313 19.78 10.37 -14.02
C LYS A 313 19.77 9.00 -14.71
N THR A 314 18.56 8.48 -14.90
CA THR A 314 18.28 7.17 -15.52
C THR A 314 18.84 7.06 -16.94
N PHE A 315 18.93 8.15 -17.69
CA PHE A 315 19.53 8.14 -19.03
C PHE A 315 21.05 7.88 -18.97
N VAL A 316 21.76 8.50 -18.03
CA VAL A 316 23.20 8.23 -17.82
C VAL A 316 23.39 6.78 -17.36
N SER A 317 22.59 6.30 -16.42
CA SER A 317 22.61 4.89 -15.96
C SER A 317 22.37 3.90 -17.11
N VAL A 318 21.39 4.18 -17.98
CA VAL A 318 21.08 3.36 -19.16
C VAL A 318 22.23 3.35 -20.18
N VAL A 319 22.88 4.49 -20.42
CA VAL A 319 24.06 4.57 -21.30
C VAL A 319 25.24 3.78 -20.72
N ALA A 320 25.52 3.95 -19.42
CA ALA A 320 26.58 3.23 -18.73
C ALA A 320 26.34 1.71 -18.74
N LEU A 321 25.13 1.27 -18.40
CA LEU A 321 24.75 -0.15 -18.44
C LEU A 321 24.86 -0.71 -19.85
N ARG A 322 24.49 0.04 -20.89
CA ARG A 322 24.63 -0.41 -22.28
C ARG A 322 26.10 -0.66 -22.66
N ILE A 323 26.99 0.23 -22.27
CA ILE A 323 28.45 0.09 -22.48
C ILE A 323 29.00 -1.09 -21.67
N LEU A 324 28.61 -1.25 -20.40
CA LEU A 324 29.06 -2.38 -19.58
C LEU A 324 28.58 -3.71 -20.18
N LEU A 325 27.31 -3.81 -20.57
CA LEU A 325 26.68 -5.03 -21.11
C LEU A 325 27.19 -5.44 -22.49
N SER A 326 27.62 -4.49 -23.32
CA SER A 326 28.27 -4.78 -24.62
C SER A 326 29.71 -5.28 -24.47
N ASN A 327 30.36 -4.97 -23.36
CA ASN A 327 31.75 -5.36 -23.08
C ASN A 327 31.89 -6.58 -22.13
N MET A 328 30.77 -7.15 -21.66
CA MET A 328 30.78 -8.41 -20.90
C MET A 328 31.25 -9.59 -21.75
N LYS A 329 32.10 -10.45 -21.18
CA LYS A 329 32.50 -11.74 -21.77
C LYS A 329 31.58 -12.87 -21.32
N GLU A 330 31.62 -13.97 -22.05
CA GLU A 330 31.02 -15.23 -21.61
C GLU A 330 31.64 -15.68 -20.27
N GLY A 331 30.79 -15.97 -19.27
CA GLY A 331 31.20 -16.31 -17.92
C GLY A 331 31.45 -15.12 -16.96
N ASP A 332 31.37 -13.87 -17.42
CA ASP A 332 31.33 -12.72 -16.50
C ASP A 332 30.00 -12.74 -15.68
N PRO A 333 30.03 -12.49 -14.36
CA PRO A 333 28.84 -12.57 -13.51
C PRO A 333 27.84 -11.44 -13.80
N PRO A 334 26.53 -11.64 -13.55
CA PRO A 334 25.48 -10.64 -13.77
C PRO A 334 25.74 -9.30 -13.08
N ILE A 335 25.37 -8.21 -13.77
CA ILE A 335 25.28 -6.87 -13.18
C ILE A 335 23.98 -6.79 -12.38
N PHE A 336 24.06 -6.34 -11.13
CA PHE A 336 22.88 -6.14 -10.29
C PHE A 336 22.38 -4.70 -10.38
N ILE A 337 21.06 -4.56 -10.44
CA ILE A 337 20.38 -3.27 -10.46
C ILE A 337 19.37 -3.26 -9.32
N ALA A 338 19.43 -2.24 -8.48
CA ALA A 338 18.46 -2.00 -7.42
C ALA A 338 17.82 -0.60 -7.57
N ALA A 339 16.60 -0.47 -7.06
CA ALA A 339 15.96 0.81 -6.82
C ALA A 339 15.14 0.74 -5.52
N GLN A 340 14.83 1.88 -4.90
CA GLN A 340 14.00 1.90 -3.70
C GLN A 340 12.55 1.47 -4.03
N THR A 341 12.01 1.91 -5.16
CA THR A 341 10.62 1.64 -5.57
C THR A 341 10.51 0.58 -6.69
N ASN A 342 9.39 -0.17 -6.70
CA ASN A 342 9.07 -1.08 -7.82
C ASN A 342 8.89 -0.31 -9.14
N HIS A 343 8.42 0.94 -9.08
CA HIS A 343 8.19 1.78 -10.26
C HIS A 343 9.51 2.19 -10.94
N ALA A 344 10.49 2.69 -10.19
CA ALA A 344 11.78 3.07 -10.75
C ALA A 344 12.58 1.87 -11.28
N LEU A 345 12.48 0.72 -10.59
CA LEU A 345 13.04 -0.53 -11.10
C LEU A 345 12.44 -0.91 -12.46
N ASP A 346 11.11 -0.92 -12.57
CA ASP A 346 10.41 -1.26 -13.81
C ASP A 346 10.77 -0.28 -14.93
N GLN A 347 10.81 1.02 -14.64
CA GLN A 347 11.21 2.05 -15.61
C GLN A 347 12.62 1.80 -16.15
N LEU A 348 13.60 1.53 -15.29
CA LEU A 348 14.98 1.24 -15.70
C LEU A 348 15.08 -0.07 -16.49
N LEU A 349 14.40 -1.13 -16.04
CA LEU A 349 14.34 -2.40 -16.78
C LEU A 349 13.67 -2.25 -18.15
N THR A 350 12.63 -1.42 -18.28
CA THR A 350 11.99 -1.13 -19.58
C THR A 350 12.99 -0.46 -20.54
N HIS A 351 13.81 0.48 -20.06
CA HIS A 351 14.88 1.06 -20.88
C HIS A 351 15.97 0.05 -21.27
N ILE A 352 16.34 -0.88 -20.38
CA ILE A 352 17.32 -1.94 -20.66
C ILE A 352 16.79 -2.94 -21.68
N SER A 353 15.49 -3.27 -21.60
CA SER A 353 14.83 -4.22 -22.50
C SER A 353 14.91 -3.85 -23.99
N SER A 354 15.18 -2.57 -24.29
CA SER A 354 15.34 -2.08 -25.66
C SER A 354 16.67 -2.49 -26.32
N PHE A 355 17.63 -3.05 -25.58
CA PHE A 355 18.95 -3.44 -26.10
C PHE A 355 19.54 -4.71 -25.46
N GLU A 356 19.07 -5.14 -24.29
CA GLU A 356 19.40 -6.45 -23.71
C GLU A 356 18.12 -7.22 -23.41
N THR A 357 18.05 -8.48 -23.84
CA THR A 357 16.89 -9.36 -23.64
C THR A 357 17.09 -10.33 -22.49
N ASN A 358 18.34 -10.56 -22.09
CA ASN A 358 18.72 -11.51 -21.05
C ASN A 358 18.86 -10.88 -19.66
N TYR A 359 17.83 -10.13 -19.26
CA TYR A 359 17.67 -9.60 -17.90
C TYR A 359 16.61 -10.42 -17.13
N ILE A 360 16.74 -10.52 -15.80
CA ILE A 360 15.74 -11.14 -14.93
C ILE A 360 15.32 -10.15 -13.86
N ARG A 361 14.02 -10.13 -13.55
CA ARG A 361 13.46 -9.38 -12.42
C ARG A 361 13.19 -10.31 -11.24
N LEU A 362 13.71 -9.97 -10.07
CA LEU A 362 13.31 -10.56 -8.80
C LEU A 362 12.13 -9.77 -8.21
N GLY A 363 11.23 -10.47 -7.53
CA GLY A 363 9.94 -9.91 -7.07
C GLY A 363 8.82 -10.03 -8.11
N ALA A 364 7.61 -10.28 -7.62
CA ALA A 364 6.42 -10.59 -8.42
C ALA A 364 5.76 -9.37 -9.07
N ARG A 365 5.68 -8.25 -8.33
CA ARG A 365 4.88 -7.07 -8.70
C ARG A 365 5.56 -6.21 -9.76
N SER A 366 5.19 -6.39 -11.02
CA SER A 366 5.46 -5.38 -12.06
C SER A 366 4.15 -4.80 -12.62
N GLY A 367 4.15 -3.53 -12.99
CA GLY A 367 3.04 -2.92 -13.73
C GLY A 367 3.09 -3.23 -15.23
N ASP A 368 4.29 -3.49 -15.76
CA ASP A 368 4.57 -3.61 -17.19
C ASP A 368 4.42 -5.08 -17.67
N PRO A 369 3.60 -5.37 -18.69
CA PRO A 369 3.39 -6.73 -19.20
C PRO A 369 4.63 -7.41 -19.80
N GLU A 370 5.59 -6.67 -20.34
CA GLU A 370 6.85 -7.23 -20.86
C GLU A 370 7.81 -7.56 -19.72
N ILE A 371 7.93 -6.65 -18.75
CA ILE A 371 8.72 -6.87 -17.54
C ILE A 371 8.19 -8.06 -16.73
N LYS A 372 6.87 -8.24 -16.62
CA LYS A 372 6.25 -9.44 -16.02
C LYS A 372 6.75 -10.74 -16.64
N LYS A 373 6.92 -10.81 -17.97
CA LYS A 373 7.42 -12.01 -18.69
C LYS A 373 8.87 -12.36 -18.35
N ARG A 374 9.64 -11.42 -17.79
CA ARG A 374 11.04 -11.55 -17.37
C ARG A 374 11.21 -11.64 -15.85
N THR A 375 10.11 -11.76 -15.09
CA THR A 375 10.19 -12.18 -13.68
C THR A 375 10.79 -13.59 -13.59
N LEU A 376 11.57 -13.86 -12.54
CA LEU A 376 12.16 -15.18 -12.30
C LEU A 376 11.10 -16.31 -12.33
N PHE A 377 9.90 -16.03 -11.82
CA PHE A 377 8.77 -16.96 -11.90
C PHE A 377 8.36 -17.29 -13.34
N ALA A 378 8.12 -16.28 -14.18
CA ALA A 378 7.66 -16.47 -15.55
C ALA A 378 8.73 -17.10 -16.45
N VAL A 379 10.01 -16.82 -16.20
CA VAL A 379 11.14 -17.49 -16.87
C VAL A 379 11.19 -18.97 -16.47
N ARG A 380 11.11 -19.27 -15.16
CA ARG A 380 11.14 -20.63 -14.61
C ARG A 380 9.99 -21.52 -15.09
N GLN A 381 8.81 -20.97 -15.37
CA GLN A 381 7.70 -21.73 -15.97
C GLN A 381 7.95 -22.13 -17.44
N ARG A 382 8.84 -21.42 -18.15
CA ARG A 382 9.15 -21.66 -19.58
C ARG A 382 10.38 -22.53 -19.79
N GLU A 383 11.31 -22.52 -18.85
CA GLU A 383 12.51 -23.35 -18.90
C GLU A 383 12.22 -24.82 -18.51
N PRO A 384 12.93 -25.79 -19.13
CA PRO A 384 12.78 -27.20 -18.79
C PRO A 384 13.28 -27.48 -17.38
N ALA A 385 12.60 -28.38 -16.65
CA ALA A 385 13.01 -28.78 -15.32
C ALA A 385 14.42 -29.43 -15.33
N VAL A 386 15.36 -28.81 -14.62
CA VAL A 386 16.74 -29.28 -14.46
C VAL A 386 16.83 -30.19 -13.23
N THR A 387 17.50 -31.35 -13.37
CA THR A 387 17.81 -32.23 -12.23
C THR A 387 19.10 -31.76 -11.57
N ILE A 388 19.03 -31.43 -10.27
CA ILE A 388 20.17 -30.90 -9.52
C ILE A 388 20.73 -31.99 -8.60
N GLN A 389 21.93 -32.48 -8.92
CA GLN A 389 22.66 -33.43 -8.09
C GLN A 389 23.15 -32.76 -6.80
N GLY A 390 22.96 -33.45 -5.67
CA GLY A 390 23.30 -32.94 -4.34
C GLY A 390 22.27 -32.00 -3.72
N SER A 391 21.20 -31.62 -4.45
CA SER A 391 20.18 -30.71 -3.95
C SER A 391 19.41 -31.26 -2.74
N VAL A 392 19.16 -30.38 -1.75
CA VAL A 392 18.40 -30.71 -0.54
C VAL A 392 16.89 -30.82 -0.83
N PHE A 393 16.41 -30.26 -1.96
CA PHE A 393 14.98 -30.15 -2.28
C PHE A 393 14.23 -31.50 -2.26
N GLY A 394 14.83 -32.56 -2.80
CA GLY A 394 14.18 -33.87 -2.92
C GLY A 394 13.95 -34.56 -1.57
N SER A 395 14.95 -34.55 -0.69
CA SER A 395 14.84 -35.13 0.66
C SER A 395 13.96 -34.27 1.57
N ALA A 396 14.08 -32.95 1.49
CA ALA A 396 13.24 -32.01 2.23
C ALA A 396 11.75 -32.13 1.85
N ARG A 397 11.44 -32.33 0.56
CA ARG A 397 10.06 -32.58 0.10
C ARG A 397 9.48 -33.90 0.60
N LYS A 398 10.30 -34.95 0.74
CA LYS A 398 9.86 -36.23 1.32
C LYS A 398 9.59 -36.09 2.83
N ARG A 399 10.49 -35.43 3.57
CA ARG A 399 10.27 -35.13 5.01
C ARG A 399 9.04 -34.25 5.23
N TYR A 400 8.82 -33.24 4.39
CA TYR A 400 7.64 -32.37 4.42
C TYR A 400 6.33 -33.16 4.37
N GLN A 401 6.19 -34.08 3.40
CA GLN A 401 5.00 -34.95 3.30
C GLN A 401 4.84 -35.86 4.53
N ASN A 402 5.95 -36.38 5.08
CA ASN A 402 5.93 -37.20 6.29
C ASN A 402 5.46 -36.39 7.52
N PHE A 403 5.93 -35.15 7.71
CA PHE A 403 5.50 -34.31 8.81
C PHE A 403 4.02 -33.92 8.71
N ILE A 404 3.50 -33.65 7.50
CA ILE A 404 2.05 -33.42 7.32
C ILE A 404 1.25 -34.62 7.81
N ALA A 405 1.65 -35.85 7.45
CA ALA A 405 0.96 -37.05 7.90
C ALA A 405 1.02 -37.21 9.43
N ILE A 406 2.20 -37.07 10.05
CA ILE A 406 2.39 -37.23 11.50
C ILE A 406 1.62 -36.17 12.30
N ILE A 407 1.68 -34.90 11.88
CA ILE A 407 0.97 -33.81 12.58
C ILE A 407 -0.54 -33.94 12.36
N SER A 408 -1.00 -34.37 11.17
CA SER A 408 -2.43 -34.65 10.94
C SER A 408 -2.95 -35.81 11.79
N GLU A 409 -2.17 -36.89 11.97
CA GLU A 409 -2.53 -37.98 12.90
C GLU A 409 -2.60 -37.49 14.35
N LEU A 410 -1.64 -36.65 14.77
CA LEU A 410 -1.60 -36.09 16.13
C LEU A 410 -2.79 -35.18 16.42
N LEU A 411 -3.26 -34.41 15.42
CA LEU A 411 -4.38 -33.49 15.56
C LEU A 411 -5.75 -34.12 15.23
N GLN A 412 -5.80 -35.29 14.57
CA GLN A 412 -7.02 -36.00 14.17
C GLN A 412 -8.15 -36.07 15.22
N PRO A 413 -7.88 -36.25 16.54
CA PRO A 413 -8.94 -36.25 17.57
C PRO A 413 -9.70 -34.93 17.68
N PHE A 414 -9.17 -33.84 17.12
CA PHE A 414 -9.74 -32.50 17.10
C PHE A 414 -10.18 -32.07 15.69
N THR A 415 -10.28 -32.97 14.70
CA THR A 415 -10.64 -32.59 13.30
C THR A 415 -12.03 -33.06 12.88
N GLN A 416 -12.82 -33.65 13.77
CA GLN A 416 -14.16 -34.15 13.46
C GLN A 416 -15.16 -32.98 13.41
N GLU A 417 -16.00 -32.93 12.37
CA GLU A 417 -17.01 -31.87 12.20
C GLU A 417 -18.14 -31.98 13.23
N ASP A 418 -18.42 -33.20 13.71
CA ASP A 418 -19.38 -33.52 14.79
C ASP A 418 -18.83 -33.16 16.19
N GLY A 419 -18.45 -31.90 16.37
CA GLY A 419 -17.94 -31.35 17.64
C GLY A 419 -18.94 -31.36 18.81
N SER A 420 -20.13 -31.91 18.63
CA SER A 420 -21.15 -32.13 19.65
C SER A 420 -20.86 -33.32 20.57
N SER A 421 -19.81 -34.12 20.29
CA SER A 421 -19.38 -35.25 21.13
C SER A 421 -18.15 -34.92 22.00
N PRO A 422 -18.01 -35.52 23.19
CA PRO A 422 -16.78 -35.43 23.99
C PRO A 422 -15.62 -36.21 23.32
N LEU A 423 -14.39 -35.70 23.46
CA LEU A 423 -13.16 -36.43 23.09
C LEU A 423 -13.16 -37.87 23.65
N PRO A 424 -12.76 -38.89 22.86
CA PRO A 424 -12.96 -40.30 23.19
C PRO A 424 -12.08 -40.80 24.35
N SER A 425 -12.60 -41.75 25.13
CA SER A 425 -11.90 -42.42 26.24
C SER A 425 -10.52 -42.99 25.82
N SER A 426 -10.44 -43.54 24.62
CA SER A 426 -9.22 -44.11 24.02
C SER A 426 -8.08 -43.09 23.83
N LEU A 427 -8.40 -41.80 23.63
CA LEU A 427 -7.40 -40.73 23.54
C LEU A 427 -6.69 -40.52 24.87
N PHE A 428 -7.44 -40.49 25.97
CA PHE A 428 -6.89 -40.32 27.31
C PHE A 428 -6.02 -41.52 27.73
N LEU A 429 -6.36 -42.73 27.27
CA LEU A 429 -5.50 -43.91 27.44
C LEU A 429 -4.22 -43.82 26.58
N LYS A 430 -4.33 -43.46 25.29
CA LYS A 430 -3.18 -43.29 24.35
C LYS A 430 -2.15 -42.28 24.87
N HIS A 431 -2.59 -41.29 25.65
CA HIS A 431 -1.74 -40.25 26.24
C HIS A 431 -1.48 -40.44 27.75
N GLU A 432 -1.81 -41.60 28.33
CA GLU A 432 -1.53 -41.92 29.75
C GLU A 432 -2.08 -40.85 30.72
N THR A 433 -3.25 -40.28 30.42
CA THR A 433 -4.00 -39.38 31.31
C THR A 433 -5.16 -40.11 32.01
N LEU A 434 -5.61 -41.22 31.45
CA LEU A 434 -6.30 -42.29 32.18
C LEU A 434 -5.36 -43.49 32.35
N THR A 435 -5.41 -44.14 33.51
CA THR A 435 -4.78 -45.45 33.68
C THR A 435 -5.61 -46.53 32.98
N ARG A 436 -4.99 -47.68 32.69
CA ARG A 436 -5.68 -48.84 32.13
C ARG A 436 -6.84 -49.30 33.02
N GLU A 437 -6.66 -49.29 34.33
CA GLU A 437 -7.70 -49.67 35.31
C GLU A 437 -8.89 -48.70 35.30
N GLN A 438 -8.63 -47.39 35.17
CA GLN A 438 -9.68 -46.37 35.05
C GLN A 438 -10.44 -46.49 33.71
N TYR A 439 -9.74 -46.82 32.63
CA TYR A 439 -10.35 -47.07 31.33
C TYR A 439 -11.23 -48.34 31.35
N GLU A 440 -10.73 -49.45 31.91
CA GLU A 440 -11.52 -50.68 32.09
C GLU A 440 -12.73 -50.45 33.04
N SER A 441 -12.61 -49.57 34.04
CA SER A 441 -13.73 -49.11 34.88
C SER A 441 -14.80 -48.34 34.09
N LEU A 442 -14.40 -47.49 33.13
CA LEU A 442 -15.34 -46.79 32.25
C LEU A 442 -16.08 -47.76 31.33
N GLU A 443 -15.37 -48.65 30.62
CA GLU A 443 -15.98 -49.66 29.74
C GLU A 443 -16.97 -50.57 30.50
N GLN A 444 -16.57 -51.11 31.65
CA GLN A 444 -17.43 -51.99 32.45
C GLN A 444 -18.70 -51.28 32.91
N GLY A 445 -18.61 -50.04 33.40
CA GLY A 445 -19.78 -49.28 33.84
C GLY A 445 -20.68 -48.82 32.68
N ALA A 446 -20.10 -48.48 31.53
CA ALA A 446 -20.86 -48.10 30.33
C ALA A 446 -21.65 -49.28 29.74
N SER A 447 -21.09 -50.51 29.80
CA SER A 447 -21.77 -51.73 29.31
C SER A 447 -23.11 -52.02 30.00
N GLY A 448 -23.36 -51.46 31.19
CA GLY A 448 -24.65 -51.56 31.89
C GLY A 448 -25.73 -50.57 31.41
N TRP A 449 -25.38 -49.60 30.57
CA TRP A 449 -26.28 -48.59 30.00
C TRP A 449 -26.67 -48.87 28.55
N VAL A 450 -25.79 -49.53 27.79
CA VAL A 450 -26.00 -49.92 26.39
C VAL A 450 -26.88 -51.17 26.32
N ARG A 451 -27.88 -51.19 25.42
CA ARG A 451 -28.70 -52.39 25.16
C ARG A 451 -28.15 -53.14 23.94
N PRO A 452 -28.03 -54.48 23.99
CA PRO A 452 -27.65 -55.24 22.81
C PRO A 452 -28.62 -55.01 21.64
N GLY A 453 -28.10 -54.57 20.50
CA GLY A 453 -28.83 -54.29 19.27
C GLY A 453 -29.54 -52.93 19.16
N SER A 454 -29.17 -51.91 19.94
CA SER A 454 -29.60 -50.51 19.74
C SER A 454 -28.58 -49.68 18.95
N GLU A 455 -29.02 -48.56 18.37
CA GLU A 455 -28.13 -47.57 17.70
C GLU A 455 -27.02 -47.03 18.62
N ASP A 456 -27.17 -47.17 19.94
CA ASP A 456 -26.19 -46.78 20.96
C ASP A 456 -25.03 -47.78 21.19
N GLU A 457 -24.87 -48.86 20.41
CA GLU A 457 -23.79 -49.85 20.61
C GLU A 457 -22.37 -49.29 20.37
N ASP A 458 -22.20 -48.25 19.55
CA ASP A 458 -20.91 -47.62 19.22
C ASP A 458 -20.58 -46.37 20.08
N VAL A 459 -21.32 -46.10 21.17
CA VAL A 459 -21.13 -44.90 21.99
C VAL A 459 -19.92 -45.03 22.95
N ASP A 460 -18.98 -44.08 22.87
CA ASP A 460 -17.77 -44.09 23.72
C ASP A 460 -18.10 -44.05 25.23
N PRO A 461 -17.45 -44.88 26.08
CA PRO A 461 -17.68 -44.90 27.53
C PRO A 461 -17.64 -43.55 28.25
N ILE A 462 -16.87 -42.59 27.73
CA ILE A 462 -16.78 -41.23 28.29
C ILE A 462 -18.12 -40.49 28.24
N VAL A 463 -18.94 -40.74 27.21
CA VAL A 463 -20.23 -40.06 26.98
C VAL A 463 -21.22 -40.45 28.07
N ALA A 464 -21.37 -41.76 28.30
CA ALA A 464 -22.21 -42.32 29.37
C ALA A 464 -21.72 -41.91 30.78
N TRP A 465 -20.41 -41.76 30.96
CA TRP A 465 -19.84 -41.33 32.24
C TRP A 465 -20.08 -39.85 32.56
N ILE A 466 -19.89 -38.95 31.58
CA ILE A 466 -20.13 -37.50 31.75
C ILE A 466 -21.62 -37.19 31.93
N GLY A 467 -22.48 -37.80 31.10
CA GLY A 467 -23.92 -37.56 31.10
C GLY A 467 -24.30 -36.08 30.97
N ASP A 468 -25.31 -35.65 31.75
CA ASP A 468 -25.84 -34.28 31.72
C ASP A 468 -24.82 -33.18 32.05
N GLU A 469 -23.69 -33.52 32.70
CA GLU A 469 -22.63 -32.56 33.02
C GLU A 469 -21.76 -32.19 31.82
N GLY A 470 -22.06 -32.72 30.63
CA GLY A 470 -21.54 -32.25 29.35
C GLY A 470 -22.24 -30.96 28.89
N LYS A 471 -21.54 -30.18 28.07
CA LYS A 471 -22.09 -29.00 27.39
C LYS A 471 -21.30 -28.64 26.13
N GLU A 472 -22.01 -28.33 25.06
CA GLU A 472 -21.44 -27.75 23.84
C GLU A 472 -20.72 -26.41 24.11
N PHE A 473 -19.58 -26.23 23.45
CA PHE A 473 -18.76 -25.04 23.44
C PHE A 473 -18.73 -24.45 22.03
N HIS A 474 -19.38 -23.30 21.89
CA HIS A 474 -19.31 -22.47 20.69
C HIS A 474 -19.04 -21.02 21.09
N VAL A 475 -18.03 -20.42 20.47
CA VAL A 475 -17.68 -19.01 20.67
C VAL A 475 -18.77 -18.14 20.04
N LYS A 476 -19.35 -17.24 20.83
CA LYS A 476 -20.41 -16.33 20.37
C LYS A 476 -19.83 -14.97 20.00
N TYR A 477 -19.67 -14.78 18.68
CA TYR A 477 -19.41 -13.48 18.06
C TYR A 477 -20.73 -12.72 17.92
N MET A 478 -20.75 -11.44 18.31
CA MET A 478 -21.92 -10.60 18.08
C MET A 478 -21.85 -9.99 16.68
N LYS A 479 -22.99 -9.88 15.99
CA LYS A 479 -23.04 -9.23 14.69
C LYS A 479 -22.93 -7.72 14.88
N GLU A 480 -21.73 -7.20 14.63
CA GLU A 480 -21.39 -5.78 14.77
C GLU A 480 -22.16 -4.95 13.71
N SER A 481 -22.97 -3.99 14.17
CA SER A 481 -23.76 -3.10 13.30
C SER A 481 -23.44 -1.63 13.60
N PHE A 482 -22.33 -1.12 13.07
CA PHE A 482 -21.86 0.26 13.30
C PHE A 482 -22.61 1.33 12.48
N GLY A 483 -23.78 1.02 11.89
CA GLY A 483 -24.53 1.97 11.05
C GLY A 483 -23.78 2.34 9.77
N PHE A 484 -23.79 3.61 9.39
CA PHE A 484 -23.10 4.14 8.21
C PHE A 484 -21.69 4.70 8.51
N SER A 485 -21.15 4.53 9.73
CA SER A 485 -19.76 4.90 10.02
C SER A 485 -18.82 3.76 9.63
N GLU A 486 -18.34 3.84 8.40
CA GLU A 486 -17.22 3.05 7.88
C GLU A 486 -15.88 3.57 8.46
N ASP A 487 -14.88 2.69 8.57
CA ASP A 487 -13.51 3.11 8.87
C ASP A 487 -13.00 4.03 7.75
N GLU A 488 -12.21 5.04 8.10
CA GLU A 488 -11.71 5.97 7.10
C GLU A 488 -10.79 5.24 6.13
N VAL A 489 -11.21 5.16 4.87
CA VAL A 489 -10.48 4.48 3.80
C VAL A 489 -9.08 5.08 3.70
N ASP A 490 -8.08 4.28 4.07
CA ASP A 490 -6.68 4.67 4.00
C ASP A 490 -6.21 4.46 2.57
N LEU A 491 -6.50 5.46 1.72
CA LEU A 491 -6.41 5.40 0.25
C LEU A 491 -4.97 5.41 -0.29
N GLU A 492 -4.06 4.75 0.41
CA GLU A 492 -2.72 4.33 0.00
C GLU A 492 -2.76 2.90 -0.56
N TYR A 493 -3.88 2.54 -1.21
CA TYR A 493 -4.14 1.26 -1.86
C TYR A 493 -2.99 0.78 -2.77
N GLU A 494 -2.28 1.71 -3.42
CA GLU A 494 -1.14 1.39 -4.27
C GLU A 494 0.08 0.89 -3.46
N GLN A 495 0.38 1.51 -2.30
CA GLN A 495 1.41 1.07 -1.34
C GLN A 495 0.99 -0.19 -0.59
N LEU A 496 -0.29 -0.30 -0.23
CA LEU A 496 -0.88 -1.53 0.34
C LEU A 496 -0.62 -2.74 -0.56
N LYS A 497 -0.90 -2.57 -1.85
CA LYS A 497 -0.55 -3.55 -2.89
C LYS A 497 0.96 -3.69 -3.13
N GLU A 498 1.82 -2.79 -2.66
CA GLU A 498 3.28 -2.97 -2.73
C GLU A 498 3.72 -3.95 -1.67
N LEU A 499 3.36 -3.68 -0.42
CA LEU A 499 3.63 -4.57 0.73
C LEU A 499 3.06 -5.98 0.50
N GLU A 500 1.78 -6.08 0.09
CA GLU A 500 1.13 -7.36 -0.20
C GLU A 500 1.74 -8.11 -1.41
N ALA A 501 2.34 -7.41 -2.37
CA ALA A 501 2.93 -8.06 -3.54
C ALA A 501 4.45 -8.28 -3.44
N GLU A 502 5.15 -7.60 -2.52
CA GLU A 502 6.48 -8.02 -2.04
C GLU A 502 6.40 -9.36 -1.29
N GLN A 503 5.28 -9.62 -0.61
CA GLN A 503 4.88 -10.94 -0.08
C GLN A 503 4.52 -11.97 -1.17
N GLY A 504 4.44 -11.58 -2.44
CA GLY A 504 4.18 -12.48 -3.57
C GLY A 504 2.72 -12.81 -3.83
N LEU A 505 1.76 -11.99 -3.36
CA LEU A 505 0.33 -12.26 -3.58
C LEU A 505 -0.15 -11.99 -5.03
N ASP A 506 0.48 -11.05 -5.74
CA ASP A 506 0.18 -10.69 -7.13
C ASP A 506 1.26 -11.21 -8.12
N GLY A 507 1.55 -12.51 -8.05
CA GLY A 507 2.43 -13.22 -8.99
C GLY A 507 2.36 -14.72 -8.82
N ASP A 508 1.80 -15.38 -9.83
CA ASP A 508 1.34 -16.76 -9.83
C ASP A 508 2.13 -17.81 -9.00
N GLU A 509 1.34 -18.71 -8.42
CA GLU A 509 1.66 -20.07 -7.98
C GLU A 509 2.64 -20.43 -6.84
N TYR A 510 3.54 -19.57 -6.34
CA TYR A 510 4.54 -20.04 -5.34
C TYR A 510 4.64 -19.40 -3.94
N ASP A 511 4.14 -18.19 -3.67
CA ASP A 511 4.39 -17.51 -2.37
C ASP A 511 3.17 -17.09 -1.53
N GLY A 512 1.93 -17.24 -2.05
CA GLY A 512 0.73 -17.22 -1.21
C GLY A 512 0.69 -18.43 -0.24
N LEU A 513 -0.05 -18.32 0.88
CA LEU A 513 -0.16 -19.40 1.88
C LEU A 513 -0.91 -20.61 1.29
N ARG A 514 -0.15 -21.52 0.68
CA ARG A 514 -0.64 -22.73 0.02
C ARG A 514 -0.30 -23.95 0.85
N GLY A 515 -1.31 -24.74 1.18
CA GLY A 515 -1.17 -25.91 2.03
C GLY A 515 -2.46 -26.73 2.12
N GLN A 516 -2.35 -27.90 2.73
CA GLN A 516 -3.53 -28.57 3.28
C GLN A 516 -3.99 -27.75 4.50
N TYR A 517 -5.27 -27.40 4.55
CA TYR A 517 -5.90 -26.85 5.75
C TYR A 517 -6.53 -28.00 6.53
N THR A 518 -6.32 -27.98 7.85
CA THR A 518 -6.95 -28.90 8.80
C THR A 518 -7.64 -28.05 9.86
N ALA A 519 -8.97 -28.11 9.91
CA ALA A 519 -9.74 -27.43 10.94
C ALA A 519 -9.49 -28.08 12.30
N ILE A 520 -9.47 -27.26 13.36
CA ILE A 520 -9.33 -27.70 14.75
C ILE A 520 -10.62 -27.33 15.48
N HIS A 521 -11.29 -28.35 15.97
CA HIS A 521 -12.60 -28.32 16.60
C HIS A 521 -12.55 -29.14 17.89
N ASP A 522 -13.00 -28.52 18.96
CA ASP A 522 -13.27 -29.16 20.25
C ASP A 522 -14.56 -28.51 20.73
N GLY A 523 -15.70 -29.01 20.24
CA GLY A 523 -16.99 -28.37 20.47
C GLY A 523 -17.64 -28.76 21.80
N PHE A 524 -16.93 -29.44 22.71
CA PHE A 524 -17.50 -30.00 23.93
C PHE A 524 -16.68 -29.66 25.18
N ARG A 525 -17.35 -29.41 26.30
CA ARG A 525 -16.70 -29.22 27.61
C ARG A 525 -17.57 -29.70 28.75
N GLY A 526 -16.95 -30.04 29.88
CA GLY A 526 -17.69 -30.26 31.10
C GLY A 526 -18.26 -28.95 31.67
N ARG A 527 -19.42 -29.03 32.33
CA ARG A 527 -20.03 -27.89 33.03
C ARG A 527 -19.14 -27.46 34.20
N GLY A 528 -18.41 -26.37 34.00
CA GLY A 528 -17.79 -25.62 35.09
C GLY A 528 -18.86 -24.87 35.89
N VAL A 529 -19.50 -25.56 36.84
CA VAL A 529 -20.19 -24.88 37.95
C VAL A 529 -19.12 -24.51 38.98
N GLY A 530 -19.13 -23.27 39.48
CA GLY A 530 -18.09 -22.69 40.35
C GLY A 530 -18.05 -23.26 41.77
N SER A 531 -17.99 -24.58 41.92
CA SER A 531 -18.07 -25.31 43.20
C SER A 531 -16.91 -26.28 43.43
N ILE A 532 -16.12 -26.58 42.39
CA ILE A 532 -14.99 -27.53 42.45
C ILE A 532 -13.78 -26.86 41.78
N SER A 533 -12.68 -26.74 42.52
CA SER A 533 -11.42 -26.18 42.01
C SER A 533 -10.68 -27.19 41.13
N GLU A 534 -9.78 -26.71 40.28
CA GLU A 534 -8.91 -27.56 39.45
C GLU A 534 -8.11 -28.56 40.30
N ALA A 535 -7.58 -28.13 41.44
CA ALA A 535 -6.89 -29.00 42.40
C ALA A 535 -7.79 -30.14 42.94
N ALA A 536 -9.08 -29.88 43.18
CA ALA A 536 -10.03 -30.91 43.60
C ALA A 536 -10.40 -31.87 42.45
N ALA A 537 -10.49 -31.37 41.21
CA ALA A 537 -10.67 -32.21 40.03
C ALA A 537 -9.47 -33.16 39.80
N LEU A 538 -8.24 -32.66 39.99
CA LEU A 538 -7.01 -33.47 39.96
C LEU A 538 -6.93 -34.49 41.10
N ASP A 539 -7.50 -34.20 42.27
CA ASP A 539 -7.57 -35.16 43.38
C ASP A 539 -8.56 -36.30 43.09
N TYR A 540 -9.73 -36.00 42.50
CA TYR A 540 -10.67 -37.03 42.03
C TYR A 540 -10.07 -37.96 40.96
N LEU A 541 -9.12 -37.49 40.14
CA LEU A 541 -8.40 -38.32 39.16
C LEU A 541 -7.48 -39.38 39.78
N LYS A 542 -7.23 -39.34 41.10
CA LYS A 542 -6.55 -40.43 41.82
C LYS A 542 -7.47 -41.62 42.11
N CYS A 543 -8.78 -41.50 41.85
CA CYS A 543 -9.72 -42.60 42.05
C CYS A 543 -9.60 -43.62 40.91
N PHE A 544 -9.32 -44.89 41.26
CA PHE A 544 -9.24 -45.99 40.29
C PHE A 544 -10.59 -46.32 39.63
N ASP A 545 -11.70 -46.12 40.36
CA ASP A 545 -13.05 -46.38 39.88
C ASP A 545 -13.72 -45.05 39.52
N MET A 546 -13.80 -44.79 38.21
CA MET A 546 -14.31 -43.53 37.67
C MET A 546 -15.78 -43.29 38.04
N TRP A 547 -16.57 -44.34 38.28
CA TRP A 547 -17.99 -44.21 38.60
C TRP A 547 -18.25 -43.75 40.04
N LYS A 548 -17.29 -43.93 40.95
CA LYS A 548 -17.33 -43.37 42.32
C LYS A 548 -17.18 -41.85 42.35
N ILE A 549 -16.69 -41.23 41.27
CA ILE A 549 -16.62 -39.77 41.16
C ILE A 549 -18.05 -39.20 41.12
N PRO A 550 -18.44 -38.30 42.06
CA PRO A 550 -19.78 -37.76 42.13
C PRO A 550 -20.20 -37.12 40.80
N PRO A 551 -21.44 -37.30 40.30
CA PRO A 551 -21.85 -36.78 38.99
C PRO A 551 -21.48 -35.31 38.76
N LYS A 552 -21.81 -34.43 39.71
CA LYS A 552 -21.47 -32.99 39.71
C LYS A 552 -19.98 -32.66 39.60
N ALA A 553 -19.09 -33.60 39.89
CA ALA A 553 -17.64 -33.45 39.75
C ALA A 553 -17.12 -33.91 38.38
N ARG A 554 -17.84 -34.78 37.67
CA ARG A 554 -17.38 -35.39 36.41
C ARG A 554 -17.09 -34.36 35.32
N GLY A 555 -17.89 -33.30 35.22
CA GLY A 555 -17.62 -32.19 34.29
C GLY A 555 -16.29 -31.46 34.57
N ALA A 556 -15.97 -31.21 35.84
CA ALA A 556 -14.69 -30.58 36.22
C ALA A 556 -13.50 -31.53 36.00
N VAL A 557 -13.65 -32.80 36.36
CA VAL A 557 -12.66 -33.87 36.13
C VAL A 557 -12.40 -34.07 34.63
N TYR A 558 -13.43 -34.06 33.79
CA TYR A 558 -13.31 -34.15 32.34
C TYR A 558 -12.55 -32.97 31.74
N ASN A 559 -12.79 -31.74 32.23
CA ASN A 559 -12.01 -30.58 31.81
C ASN A 559 -10.53 -30.69 32.22
N ALA A 560 -10.22 -31.23 33.41
CA ALA A 560 -8.85 -31.51 33.82
C ALA A 560 -8.16 -32.58 32.94
N LEU A 561 -8.86 -33.67 32.62
CA LEU A 561 -8.39 -34.69 31.67
C LEU A 561 -8.09 -34.10 30.28
N ARG A 562 -9.00 -33.28 29.75
CA ARG A 562 -8.80 -32.57 28.47
C ARG A 562 -7.56 -31.70 28.49
N LYS A 563 -7.39 -30.88 29.54
CA LYS A 563 -6.21 -30.02 29.72
C LYS A 563 -4.91 -30.81 29.75
N LEU A 564 -4.79 -31.81 30.63
CA LEU A 564 -3.59 -32.65 30.74
C LEU A 564 -3.26 -33.39 29.43
N THR A 565 -4.29 -33.83 28.69
CA THR A 565 -4.10 -34.52 27.41
C THR A 565 -3.63 -33.55 26.33
N LYS A 566 -4.21 -32.35 26.28
CA LYS A 566 -3.75 -31.27 25.39
C LYS A 566 -2.32 -30.87 25.69
N GLU A 567 -1.92 -30.71 26.95
CA GLU A 567 -0.52 -30.42 27.34
C GLU A 567 0.46 -31.50 26.85
N LYS A 568 0.11 -32.79 27.00
CA LYS A 568 0.91 -33.91 26.46
C LYS A 568 0.94 -33.97 24.93
N ILE A 569 -0.11 -33.54 24.24
CA ILE A 569 -0.14 -33.42 22.77
C ILE A 569 0.68 -32.21 22.34
N LEU A 570 0.55 -31.08 23.04
CA LEU A 570 1.18 -29.80 22.77
C LEU A 570 2.70 -29.90 22.83
N SER A 571 3.25 -30.56 23.84
CA SER A 571 4.71 -30.80 23.91
C SER A 571 5.25 -31.54 22.68
N LYS A 572 4.58 -32.63 22.26
CA LYS A 572 4.94 -33.37 21.02
C LYS A 572 4.74 -32.52 19.75
N PHE A 573 3.66 -31.75 19.70
CA PHE A 573 3.33 -30.87 18.58
C PHE A 573 4.36 -29.75 18.41
N ARG A 574 4.80 -29.10 19.50
CA ARG A 574 5.84 -28.06 19.48
C ARG A 574 7.18 -28.60 18.96
N THR A 575 7.59 -29.80 19.37
CA THR A 575 8.79 -30.47 18.81
C THR A 575 8.64 -30.76 17.31
N LEU A 576 7.48 -31.25 16.87
CA LEU A 576 7.20 -31.50 15.45
C LEU A 576 7.16 -30.19 14.63
N LEU A 577 6.65 -29.10 15.21
CA LEU A 577 6.60 -27.77 14.61
C LEU A 577 8.01 -27.20 14.36
N ALA A 578 8.91 -27.31 15.35
CA ALA A 578 10.30 -26.91 15.17
C ALA A 578 10.99 -27.68 14.03
N LEU A 579 10.81 -29.00 13.96
CA LEU A 579 11.33 -29.85 12.88
C LEU A 579 10.68 -29.54 11.51
N TYR A 580 9.39 -29.19 11.50
CA TYR A 580 8.66 -28.80 10.29
C TYR A 580 9.20 -27.48 9.73
N ASN A 581 9.37 -26.46 10.57
CA ASN A 581 9.88 -25.15 10.19
C ASN A 581 11.34 -25.25 9.69
N ALA A 582 12.21 -25.98 10.40
CA ALA A 582 13.58 -26.23 9.94
C ALA A 582 13.62 -26.95 8.57
N ASN A 583 12.68 -27.85 8.29
CA ASN A 583 12.56 -28.48 6.98
C ASN A 583 11.97 -27.55 5.90
N CYS A 584 11.21 -26.51 6.27
CA CYS A 584 10.75 -25.47 5.34
C CYS A 584 11.92 -24.58 4.88
N GLU A 585 12.91 -24.31 5.74
CA GLU A 585 14.15 -23.66 5.35
C GLU A 585 14.97 -24.52 4.36
N ASP A 586 15.11 -25.83 4.63
CA ASP A 586 15.75 -26.76 3.68
C ASP A 586 15.01 -26.81 2.31
N LEU A 587 13.68 -26.70 2.31
CA LEU A 587 12.90 -26.53 1.07
C LEU A 587 13.22 -25.20 0.37
N GLN A 588 13.42 -24.11 1.12
CA GLN A 588 13.76 -22.81 0.56
C GLN A 588 15.18 -22.78 -0.03
N ILE A 589 16.17 -23.37 0.65
CA ILE A 589 17.52 -23.58 0.11
C ILE A 589 17.43 -24.36 -1.20
N GLY A 590 16.66 -25.46 -1.24
CA GLY A 590 16.43 -26.25 -2.45
C GLY A 590 15.74 -25.49 -3.60
N LYS A 591 14.90 -24.48 -3.31
CA LYS A 591 14.33 -23.59 -4.34
C LYS A 591 15.39 -22.62 -4.87
N TRP A 592 16.23 -22.05 -3.99
CA TRP A 592 17.33 -21.17 -4.39
C TRP A 592 18.42 -21.89 -5.19
N GLU A 593 18.79 -23.13 -4.84
CA GLU A 593 19.68 -23.99 -5.65
C GLU A 593 19.19 -24.13 -7.09
N ARG A 594 17.87 -24.26 -7.28
CA ARG A 594 17.25 -24.29 -8.61
C ARG A 594 17.27 -22.93 -9.29
N ASP A 595 16.79 -21.91 -8.60
CA ASP A 595 16.67 -20.57 -9.17
C ASP A 595 18.05 -19.98 -9.57
N TYR A 596 19.13 -20.34 -8.85
CA TYR A 596 20.54 -20.06 -9.21
C TYR A 596 20.90 -20.54 -10.63
N THR A 597 20.41 -21.71 -11.05
CA THR A 597 20.73 -22.27 -12.39
C THR A 597 20.20 -21.42 -13.54
N ILE A 598 19.16 -20.62 -13.28
CA ILE A 598 18.57 -19.63 -14.18
C ILE A 598 19.32 -18.30 -14.06
N LEU A 599 19.45 -17.79 -12.83
CA LEU A 599 20.03 -16.46 -12.56
C LEU A 599 21.48 -16.32 -13.01
N ARG A 600 22.31 -17.37 -12.87
CA ARG A 600 23.71 -17.37 -13.31
C ARG A 600 23.89 -17.17 -14.83
N ASN A 601 22.84 -17.43 -15.62
CA ASN A 601 22.88 -17.27 -17.07
C ASN A 601 22.40 -15.87 -17.51
N ALA A 602 21.83 -15.06 -16.61
CA ALA A 602 21.39 -13.70 -16.92
C ALA A 602 22.58 -12.74 -16.97
N LYS A 603 22.48 -11.67 -17.78
CA LYS A 603 23.45 -10.56 -17.74
C LYS A 603 23.09 -9.47 -16.74
N VAL A 604 21.79 -9.27 -16.49
CA VAL A 604 21.26 -8.26 -15.58
C VAL A 604 20.26 -8.90 -14.64
N ILE A 605 20.35 -8.58 -13.35
CA ILE A 605 19.32 -8.95 -12.36
C ILE A 605 18.82 -7.68 -11.68
N GLY A 606 17.55 -7.36 -11.90
CA GLY A 606 16.87 -6.20 -11.32
C GLY A 606 16.02 -6.58 -10.10
N MET A 607 16.07 -5.79 -9.04
CA MET A 607 15.32 -5.99 -7.79
C MET A 607 15.06 -4.66 -7.04
N THR A 608 14.24 -4.68 -6.00
CA THR A 608 14.15 -3.56 -5.05
C THR A 608 15.33 -3.58 -4.06
N ALA A 609 15.59 -2.47 -3.36
CA ALA A 609 16.58 -2.44 -2.27
C ALA A 609 16.28 -3.48 -1.18
N THR A 610 15.00 -3.68 -0.83
CA THR A 610 14.51 -4.78 0.04
C THR A 610 14.86 -6.17 -0.51
N GLY A 611 14.88 -6.32 -1.84
CA GLY A 611 15.28 -7.53 -2.55
C GLY A 611 16.74 -7.94 -2.35
N LEU A 612 17.67 -6.97 -2.24
CA LEU A 612 19.09 -7.25 -1.93
C LEU A 612 19.25 -8.00 -0.61
N SER A 613 18.46 -7.64 0.40
CA SER A 613 18.40 -8.32 1.70
C SER A 613 17.65 -9.65 1.61
N LYS A 614 16.42 -9.65 1.06
CA LYS A 614 15.55 -10.84 0.99
C LYS A 614 16.17 -12.03 0.25
N TYR A 615 16.93 -11.75 -0.82
CA TYR A 615 17.54 -12.79 -1.66
C TYR A 615 19.06 -12.94 -1.41
N ARG A 616 19.63 -12.33 -0.36
CA ARG A 616 21.10 -12.23 -0.16
C ARG A 616 21.87 -13.54 -0.35
N ALA A 617 21.37 -14.65 0.19
CA ALA A 617 22.01 -15.96 0.06
C ALA A 617 22.19 -16.41 -1.41
N LEU A 618 21.13 -16.24 -2.20
CA LEU A 618 21.12 -16.54 -3.63
C LEU A 618 21.99 -15.54 -4.41
N LEU A 619 21.89 -14.25 -4.07
CA LEU A 619 22.61 -13.17 -4.73
C LEU A 619 24.13 -13.25 -4.51
N SER A 620 24.58 -13.53 -3.27
CA SER A 620 26.00 -13.70 -2.97
C SER A 620 26.62 -14.86 -3.73
N SER A 621 25.87 -15.95 -3.94
CA SER A 621 26.34 -17.13 -4.69
C SER A 621 26.60 -16.89 -6.18
N LEU A 622 26.10 -15.76 -6.74
CA LEU A 622 26.31 -15.35 -8.13
C LEU A 622 27.61 -14.52 -8.32
N ASN A 623 28.30 -14.19 -7.22
CA ASN A 623 29.55 -13.41 -7.22
C ASN A 623 29.50 -12.10 -8.04
N PRO A 624 28.53 -11.19 -7.77
CA PRO A 624 28.39 -9.93 -8.49
C PRO A 624 29.60 -9.00 -8.29
N ARG A 625 30.17 -8.49 -9.39
CA ARG A 625 31.24 -7.48 -9.32
C ARG A 625 30.73 -6.04 -9.30
N THR A 626 29.56 -5.79 -9.89
CA THR A 626 28.98 -4.45 -10.08
C THR A 626 27.54 -4.40 -9.59
N VAL A 627 27.23 -3.44 -8.72
CA VAL A 627 25.87 -3.09 -8.29
C VAL A 627 25.59 -1.62 -8.64
N LEU A 628 24.49 -1.36 -9.33
CA LEU A 628 23.97 -0.01 -9.58
C LEU A 628 22.66 0.19 -8.82
N ILE A 629 22.55 1.28 -8.08
CA ILE A 629 21.38 1.63 -7.27
C ILE A 629 20.83 2.99 -7.74
N GLU A 630 19.65 2.97 -8.37
CA GLU A 630 18.83 4.16 -8.63
C GLU A 630 18.05 4.56 -7.38
N GLU A 631 17.66 5.83 -7.31
CA GLU A 631 16.95 6.43 -6.15
C GLU A 631 17.68 6.21 -4.81
N ALA A 632 19.01 6.05 -4.83
CA ALA A 632 19.85 5.73 -3.68
C ALA A 632 19.84 6.78 -2.54
N ALA A 633 19.25 7.95 -2.78
CA ALA A 633 19.06 8.99 -1.78
C ALA A 633 17.74 8.87 -0.98
N GLU A 634 16.78 8.08 -1.49
CA GLU A 634 15.46 7.83 -0.88
C GLU A 634 15.49 6.59 0.04
N ALA A 635 16.47 5.70 -0.12
CA ALA A 635 16.66 4.57 0.77
C ALA A 635 17.46 4.98 2.03
N ILE A 636 17.02 4.52 3.21
CA ILE A 636 17.86 4.54 4.41
C ILE A 636 19.15 3.73 4.16
N GLU A 637 20.20 4.00 4.93
CA GLU A 637 21.54 3.50 4.63
C GLU A 637 21.66 1.95 4.63
N ALA A 638 21.07 1.27 5.61
CA ALA A 638 21.30 -0.16 5.84
C ALA A 638 20.97 -1.10 4.64
N PRO A 639 19.82 -1.00 3.94
CA PRO A 639 19.57 -1.77 2.72
C PRO A 639 20.59 -1.53 1.60
N ILE A 640 21.21 -0.35 1.52
CA ILE A 640 22.30 -0.07 0.58
C ILE A 640 23.59 -0.74 1.05
N SER A 641 23.91 -0.71 2.34
CA SER A 641 25.09 -1.40 2.91
C SER A 641 25.09 -2.89 2.56
N VAL A 642 23.90 -3.52 2.57
CA VAL A 642 23.71 -4.91 2.16
C VAL A 642 24.12 -5.18 0.69
N SER A 643 24.23 -4.18 -0.19
CA SER A 643 24.82 -4.41 -1.53
C SER A 643 26.29 -4.83 -1.52
N CYS A 644 27.01 -4.66 -0.40
CA CYS A 644 28.44 -5.01 -0.28
C CYS A 644 28.62 -6.52 -0.07
N PHE A 645 28.61 -7.26 -1.18
CA PHE A 645 29.02 -8.67 -1.24
C PHE A 645 30.55 -8.80 -1.20
N ASN A 646 31.07 -9.97 -0.78
CA ASN A 646 32.51 -10.27 -0.77
C ASN A 646 33.21 -10.05 -2.13
N SER A 647 32.49 -10.25 -3.22
CA SER A 647 32.95 -10.14 -4.62
C SER A 647 32.76 -8.75 -5.24
N LEU A 648 32.18 -7.80 -4.50
CA LEU A 648 31.84 -6.48 -5.03
C LEU A 648 33.12 -5.66 -5.30
N GLN A 649 33.31 -5.25 -6.55
CA GLN A 649 34.39 -4.37 -6.97
C GLN A 649 33.89 -2.96 -7.33
N GLN A 650 32.61 -2.79 -7.67
CA GLN A 650 32.01 -1.50 -8.04
C GLN A 650 30.60 -1.29 -7.48
N LEU A 651 30.40 -0.15 -6.83
CA LEU A 651 29.09 0.38 -6.40
C LEU A 651 28.80 1.72 -7.08
N VAL A 652 27.64 1.82 -7.72
CA VAL A 652 27.16 3.04 -8.39
C VAL A 652 25.89 3.51 -7.69
N LEU A 653 25.95 4.69 -7.06
CA LEU A 653 24.83 5.31 -6.37
C LEU A 653 24.31 6.50 -7.19
N VAL A 654 23.08 6.40 -7.68
CA VAL A 654 22.41 7.46 -8.46
C VAL A 654 21.20 7.94 -7.67
N GLY A 655 21.09 9.25 -7.44
CA GLY A 655 20.06 9.77 -6.56
C GLY A 655 19.97 11.29 -6.52
N ASP A 656 19.18 11.79 -5.57
CA ASP A 656 19.07 13.22 -5.30
C ASP A 656 18.68 13.51 -3.84
N HIS A 657 19.69 13.76 -3.00
CA HIS A 657 19.52 14.05 -1.57
C HIS A 657 18.78 15.38 -1.26
N LYS A 658 18.38 16.15 -2.28
CA LYS A 658 17.49 17.31 -2.13
C LYS A 658 16.01 16.98 -2.36
N GLN A 659 15.67 15.73 -2.72
CA GLN A 659 14.30 15.19 -2.76
C GLN A 659 14.02 14.38 -1.47
N LEU A 660 12.96 13.56 -1.45
CA LEU A 660 12.59 12.81 -0.24
C LEU A 660 13.71 11.89 0.25
N ARG A 661 13.78 11.76 1.57
CA ARG A 661 14.63 10.84 2.32
C ARG A 661 13.89 9.53 2.61
N GLY A 662 14.60 8.59 3.24
CA GLY A 662 14.00 7.38 3.79
C GLY A 662 12.93 7.67 4.84
N HIS A 663 12.02 6.71 5.03
CA HIS A 663 10.96 6.78 6.02
C HIS A 663 11.30 5.90 7.23
N CYS A 664 11.30 6.50 8.42
CA CYS A 664 11.33 5.80 9.71
C CYS A 664 9.91 5.59 10.24
N SER A 665 9.65 4.42 10.79
CA SER A 665 8.40 4.08 11.48
C SER A 665 8.27 4.88 12.78
N VAL A 666 9.38 5.02 13.51
CA VAL A 666 9.54 5.84 14.71
C VAL A 666 10.11 7.20 14.29
N GLN A 667 9.30 8.27 14.44
CA GLN A 667 9.68 9.59 13.92
C GLN A 667 10.92 10.18 14.62
N ASP A 668 11.10 9.86 15.90
CA ASP A 668 12.21 10.40 16.71
C ASP A 668 13.57 9.83 16.26
N LEU A 669 13.61 8.65 15.64
CA LEU A 669 14.85 8.08 15.08
C LEU A 669 15.35 8.83 13.82
N GLY A 670 14.49 9.60 13.14
CA GLY A 670 14.91 10.50 12.05
C GLY A 670 15.47 11.85 12.53
N GLY A 671 15.36 12.15 13.83
CA GLY A 671 15.84 13.40 14.42
C GLY A 671 17.29 13.32 14.93
N GLU A 672 17.76 14.42 15.53
CA GLU A 672 18.93 14.39 16.41
C GLU A 672 18.58 13.57 17.67
N PRO A 673 19.44 12.66 18.16
CA PRO A 673 20.80 12.36 17.68
C PRO A 673 20.90 11.23 16.63
N PHE A 674 19.79 10.57 16.28
CA PHE A 674 19.80 9.26 15.63
C PHE A 674 19.90 9.24 14.10
N TYR A 675 19.36 10.24 13.40
CA TYR A 675 19.49 10.46 11.94
C TYR A 675 19.32 9.21 11.04
N LEU A 676 18.37 8.33 11.36
CA LEU A 676 18.09 7.10 10.61
C LEU A 676 17.50 7.36 9.21
N ASP A 677 16.88 8.53 8.99
CA ASP A 677 16.32 8.95 7.70
C ASP A 677 17.40 9.34 6.67
N VAL A 678 18.63 9.61 7.12
CA VAL A 678 19.76 10.01 6.27
C VAL A 678 20.26 8.80 5.49
N SER A 679 20.20 8.91 4.16
CA SER A 679 20.70 7.88 3.24
C SER A 679 22.22 7.84 3.18
N MET A 680 22.79 6.69 2.80
CA MET A 680 24.23 6.56 2.49
C MET A 680 24.67 7.61 1.46
N PHE A 681 23.84 7.86 0.45
CA PHE A 681 24.08 8.89 -0.55
C PHE A 681 24.24 10.27 0.08
N GLU A 682 23.29 10.68 0.94
CA GLU A 682 23.34 11.99 1.58
C GLU A 682 24.53 12.10 2.54
N ARG A 683 24.78 11.09 3.38
CA ARG A 683 25.91 11.06 4.30
C ARG A 683 27.25 11.22 3.57
N LEU A 684 27.47 10.48 2.49
CA LEU A 684 28.71 10.57 1.72
C LEU A 684 28.87 11.96 1.05
N VAL A 685 27.79 12.56 0.55
CA VAL A 685 27.84 13.92 -0.02
C VAL A 685 28.12 14.98 1.06
N GLN A 686 27.50 14.88 2.24
CA GLN A 686 27.75 15.79 3.38
C GLN A 686 29.22 15.75 3.84
N ASN A 687 29.88 14.59 3.69
CA ASN A 687 31.30 14.40 4.04
C ASN A 687 32.31 14.79 2.93
N GLU A 688 31.84 15.47 1.88
CA GLU A 688 32.63 15.92 0.72
C GLU A 688 33.30 14.77 -0.07
N MET A 689 32.70 13.57 -0.07
CA MET A 689 33.13 12.48 -0.94
C MET A 689 32.93 12.87 -2.41
N LYS A 690 33.79 12.43 -3.33
CA LYS A 690 33.74 12.88 -4.73
C LYS A 690 32.45 12.46 -5.44
N TYR A 691 31.58 13.42 -5.76
CA TYR A 691 30.33 13.19 -6.50
C TYR A 691 30.23 14.10 -7.73
N VAL A 692 29.48 13.66 -8.74
CA VAL A 692 29.15 14.46 -9.93
C VAL A 692 27.71 14.93 -9.85
N THR A 693 27.47 16.23 -10.08
CA THR A 693 26.12 16.80 -10.18
C THR A 693 25.76 17.05 -11.64
N LEU A 694 24.67 16.44 -12.12
CA LEU A 694 24.08 16.76 -13.42
C LEU A 694 23.45 18.15 -13.38
N ARG A 695 23.72 19.02 -14.36
CA ARG A 695 23.25 20.43 -14.32
C ARG A 695 22.20 20.81 -15.36
N ARG A 696 22.09 20.08 -16.47
CA ARG A 696 21.23 20.46 -17.61
C ARG A 696 19.90 19.69 -17.62
N GLN A 697 18.81 20.38 -17.29
CA GLN A 697 17.47 19.79 -17.17
C GLN A 697 16.66 19.86 -18.47
N ARG A 698 15.81 18.85 -18.71
CA ARG A 698 15.03 18.63 -19.95
C ARG A 698 13.51 18.50 -19.69
N ARG A 699 13.04 18.66 -18.45
CA ARG A 699 11.65 18.44 -17.99
C ARG A 699 10.80 19.71 -17.99
N MET A 700 11.23 20.70 -17.21
CA MET A 700 10.44 21.86 -16.80
C MET A 700 10.64 23.02 -17.76
N ALA A 701 9.60 23.81 -18.04
CA ALA A 701 9.79 25.13 -18.64
C ALA A 701 10.70 26.02 -17.75
N PRO A 702 11.54 26.92 -18.31
CA PRO A 702 12.44 27.79 -17.54
C PRO A 702 11.76 28.55 -16.39
N GLU A 703 10.54 29.03 -16.65
CA GLU A 703 9.67 29.74 -15.69
C GLU A 703 9.29 28.93 -14.44
N ILE A 704 9.22 27.61 -14.56
CA ILE A 704 8.95 26.68 -13.45
C ILE A 704 10.28 26.29 -12.80
N ARG A 705 11.30 25.99 -13.62
CA ARG A 705 12.65 25.61 -13.20
C ARG A 705 13.29 26.62 -12.26
N ARG A 706 13.08 27.92 -12.46
CA ARG A 706 13.62 28.98 -11.58
C ARG A 706 13.21 28.85 -10.11
N LEU A 707 12.06 28.21 -9.81
CA LEU A 707 11.60 27.98 -8.43
C LEU A 707 12.49 26.99 -7.66
N LEU A 708 13.31 26.20 -8.36
CA LEU A 708 14.29 25.28 -7.78
C LEU A 708 15.67 25.92 -7.54
N GLY A 709 15.88 27.15 -8.03
CA GLY A 709 17.12 27.92 -7.80
C GLY A 709 17.53 28.03 -6.32
N PRO A 710 16.59 28.28 -5.38
CA PRO A 710 16.87 28.29 -3.94
C PRO A 710 17.33 26.95 -3.32
N ILE A 711 17.25 25.83 -4.07
CA ILE A 711 17.52 24.47 -3.59
C ILE A 711 18.78 23.88 -4.25
N TYR A 712 18.96 24.11 -5.56
CA TYR A 712 20.06 23.56 -6.35
C TYR A 712 21.03 24.60 -6.91
N GLY A 713 20.73 25.90 -6.76
CA GLY A 713 21.50 26.97 -7.42
C GLY A 713 21.33 26.96 -8.94
N GLU A 714 22.45 27.01 -9.66
CA GLU A 714 22.47 27.13 -11.12
C GLU A 714 22.20 25.81 -11.85
N LEU A 715 20.92 25.52 -12.06
CA LEU A 715 20.45 24.58 -13.07
C LEU A 715 20.39 25.25 -14.45
N GLN A 716 20.80 24.53 -15.49
CA GLN A 716 20.75 24.97 -16.89
C GLN A 716 19.57 24.32 -17.62
N ASP A 717 18.96 25.05 -18.54
CA ASP A 717 17.87 24.53 -19.37
C ASP A 717 18.42 23.93 -20.68
N HIS A 718 17.83 22.82 -21.13
CA HIS A 718 18.07 22.29 -22.47
C HIS A 718 17.16 23.02 -23.48
N PRO A 719 17.59 23.33 -24.72
CA PRO A 719 16.75 24.04 -25.70
C PRO A 719 15.37 23.42 -25.92
N SER A 720 15.24 22.09 -25.78
CA SER A 720 13.95 21.37 -25.86
C SER A 720 12.91 21.74 -24.78
N VAL A 721 13.24 22.55 -23.77
CA VAL A 721 12.26 23.07 -22.80
C VAL A 721 11.82 24.51 -23.11
N GLU A 722 12.52 25.23 -23.98
CA GLU A 722 12.21 26.61 -24.36
C GLU A 722 10.98 26.64 -25.27
N GLU A 723 10.89 25.70 -26.21
CA GLU A 723 9.78 25.57 -27.18
C GLU A 723 8.56 24.77 -26.65
N ARG A 724 8.45 24.56 -25.33
CA ARG A 724 7.31 23.85 -24.72
C ARG A 724 5.99 24.58 -25.06
N PRO A 725 4.89 23.86 -25.38
CA PRO A 725 3.61 24.50 -25.68
C PRO A 725 3.04 25.26 -24.48
N GLU A 726 2.19 26.25 -24.74
CA GLU A 726 1.48 27.03 -23.73
C GLU A 726 0.26 26.29 -23.19
N VAL A 727 -0.15 26.60 -21.96
CA VAL A 727 -1.33 26.00 -21.33
C VAL A 727 -2.62 26.66 -21.87
N PRO A 728 -3.54 25.89 -22.50
CA PRO A 728 -4.82 26.41 -22.97
C PRO A 728 -5.63 27.10 -21.86
N GLY A 729 -6.21 28.27 -22.18
CA GLY A 729 -7.04 29.03 -21.26
C GLY A 729 -6.32 29.93 -20.25
N MET A 730 -4.99 29.96 -20.23
CA MET A 730 -4.17 30.60 -19.17
C MET A 730 -3.41 31.87 -19.55
N GLU A 731 -3.78 32.57 -20.63
CA GLU A 731 -3.15 33.85 -21.00
C GLU A 731 -1.61 33.83 -21.07
N ASN A 732 -1.04 32.75 -21.63
CA ASN A 732 0.41 32.52 -21.73
C ASN A 732 1.11 32.42 -20.34
N CYS A 733 0.36 32.38 -19.24
CA CYS A 733 0.84 32.24 -17.88
C CYS A 733 1.06 30.75 -17.53
N ARG A 734 2.32 30.30 -17.59
CA ARG A 734 2.72 28.93 -17.24
C ARG A 734 2.82 28.69 -15.73
N LEU A 735 2.96 29.77 -14.96
CA LEU A 735 3.21 29.74 -13.52
C LEU A 735 2.39 30.82 -12.81
N PHE A 736 1.51 30.43 -11.88
CA PHE A 736 0.75 31.37 -11.06
C PHE A 736 0.54 30.86 -9.63
N PHE A 737 0.57 31.78 -8.66
CA PHE A 737 0.19 31.53 -7.26
C PHE A 737 -1.12 32.29 -6.95
N PHE A 738 -2.20 31.53 -6.79
CA PHE A 738 -3.47 32.02 -6.30
C PHE A 738 -3.45 32.17 -4.77
N ASN A 739 -3.41 33.42 -4.31
CA ASN A 739 -3.32 33.76 -2.89
C ASN A 739 -4.71 33.93 -2.25
N HIS A 740 -4.98 33.19 -1.18
CA HIS A 740 -6.19 33.33 -0.36
C HIS A 740 -5.89 33.29 1.14
N ASN A 741 -6.89 33.65 1.95
CA ASN A 741 -6.86 33.58 3.41
C ASN A 741 -7.98 32.69 3.99
N TRP A 742 -8.60 31.84 3.16
CA TRP A 742 -9.70 30.97 3.56
C TRP A 742 -9.32 29.97 4.67
N PRO A 743 -10.19 29.73 5.66
CA PRO A 743 -9.87 28.93 6.85
C PRO A 743 -9.61 27.45 6.54
N GLU A 744 -8.76 26.83 7.36
CA GLU A 744 -8.48 25.39 7.35
C GLU A 744 -9.33 24.63 8.39
N ASN A 745 -9.65 23.37 8.10
CA ASN A 745 -10.38 22.44 8.96
C ASN A 745 -9.54 21.15 9.16
N SER A 746 -9.99 20.27 10.07
CA SER A 746 -9.43 18.93 10.29
C SER A 746 -10.48 17.84 10.09
N ASP A 747 -10.08 16.68 9.54
CA ASP A 747 -10.88 15.46 9.48
C ASP A 747 -10.77 14.61 10.77
N SER A 748 -11.37 13.41 10.79
CA SER A 748 -11.41 12.58 12.00
C SER A 748 -10.04 11.96 12.36
N LEU A 749 -9.11 11.91 11.40
CA LEU A 749 -7.71 11.51 11.58
C LEU A 749 -6.81 12.73 11.82
N SER A 750 -7.38 13.90 12.14
CA SER A 750 -6.70 15.18 12.33
C SER A 750 -5.98 15.74 11.09
N SER A 751 -6.10 15.11 9.91
CA SER A 751 -5.53 15.62 8.65
C SER A 751 -6.18 16.94 8.27
N LYS A 752 -5.41 17.85 7.66
CA LYS A 752 -5.89 19.19 7.31
C LYS A 752 -6.57 19.22 5.94
N PHE A 753 -7.61 20.02 5.80
CA PHE A 753 -8.24 20.32 4.52
C PHE A 753 -8.77 21.77 4.48
N ASN A 754 -8.96 22.30 3.29
CA ASN A 754 -9.49 23.64 3.04
C ASN A 754 -10.57 23.55 1.98
N GLU A 755 -11.83 23.73 2.41
CA GLU A 755 -13.03 23.51 1.58
C GLU A 755 -13.08 24.46 0.37
N MET A 756 -12.85 25.75 0.60
CA MET A 756 -12.91 26.78 -0.43
C MET A 756 -11.78 26.61 -1.45
N GLU A 757 -10.58 26.28 -0.97
CA GLU A 757 -9.43 25.94 -1.82
C GLU A 757 -9.72 24.70 -2.68
N ALA A 758 -10.31 23.64 -2.10
CA ALA A 758 -10.65 22.43 -2.83
C ALA A 758 -11.70 22.68 -3.94
N GLN A 759 -12.70 23.53 -3.67
CA GLN A 759 -13.70 23.93 -4.66
C GLN A 759 -13.08 24.81 -5.77
N MET A 760 -12.20 25.74 -5.40
CA MET A 760 -11.48 26.60 -6.35
C MET A 760 -10.59 25.77 -7.30
N VAL A 761 -9.81 24.83 -6.75
CA VAL A 761 -8.96 23.89 -7.49
C VAL A 761 -9.79 22.98 -8.39
N ALA A 762 -10.93 22.47 -7.92
CA ALA A 762 -11.82 21.64 -8.73
C ALA A 762 -12.43 22.40 -9.93
N GLY A 763 -12.90 23.63 -9.71
CA GLY A 763 -13.37 24.49 -10.80
C GLY A 763 -12.27 24.85 -11.80
N PHE A 764 -11.05 25.08 -11.32
CA PHE A 764 -9.90 25.34 -12.18
C PHE A 764 -9.49 24.12 -13.02
N PHE A 765 -9.48 22.91 -12.43
CA PHE A 765 -9.26 21.66 -13.16
C PHE A 765 -10.28 21.49 -14.30
N VAL A 766 -11.57 21.70 -14.00
CA VAL A 766 -12.64 21.64 -15.02
C VAL A 766 -12.44 22.69 -16.11
N HIS A 767 -12.04 23.92 -15.78
CA HIS A 767 -11.74 24.97 -16.77
C HIS A 767 -10.63 24.56 -17.75
N LEU A 768 -9.55 23.94 -17.27
CA LEU A 768 -8.48 23.43 -18.12
C LEU A 768 -8.96 22.29 -19.03
N VAL A 769 -9.72 21.33 -18.48
CA VAL A 769 -10.30 20.22 -19.26
C VAL A 769 -11.23 20.74 -20.36
N LEU A 770 -12.12 21.67 -20.00
CA LEU A 770 -13.01 22.32 -20.95
C LEU A 770 -12.23 23.09 -22.04
N ASN A 771 -11.08 23.68 -21.74
CA ASN A 771 -10.23 24.35 -22.74
C ASN A 771 -9.32 23.40 -23.55
N GLY A 772 -9.52 22.08 -23.46
CA GLY A 772 -8.88 21.09 -24.32
C GLY A 772 -7.64 20.41 -23.72
N VAL A 773 -7.35 20.62 -22.43
CA VAL A 773 -6.31 19.84 -21.74
C VAL A 773 -6.88 18.47 -21.36
N SER A 774 -6.24 17.39 -21.79
CA SER A 774 -6.65 16.03 -21.42
C SER A 774 -6.64 15.86 -19.88
N PRO A 775 -7.67 15.27 -19.25
CA PRO A 775 -7.66 14.99 -17.80
C PRO A 775 -6.45 14.15 -17.33
N ASN A 776 -5.92 13.28 -18.19
CA ASN A 776 -4.73 12.48 -17.90
C ASN A 776 -3.44 13.34 -17.84
N ASN A 777 -3.44 14.49 -18.51
CA ASN A 777 -2.31 15.42 -18.57
C ASN A 777 -2.31 16.46 -17.41
N ILE A 778 -3.28 16.34 -16.48
CA ILE A 778 -3.41 17.19 -15.30
C ILE A 778 -3.30 16.31 -14.04
N THR A 779 -2.40 16.69 -13.13
CA THR A 779 -2.33 16.12 -11.78
C THR A 779 -2.65 17.19 -10.74
N VAL A 780 -3.49 16.86 -9.76
CA VAL A 780 -3.65 17.68 -8.55
C VAL A 780 -2.83 17.09 -7.40
N LEU A 781 -1.91 17.88 -6.85
CA LEU A 781 -1.06 17.53 -5.71
C LEU A 781 -1.48 18.29 -4.45
N THR A 782 -1.30 17.65 -3.30
CA THR A 782 -1.46 18.29 -1.99
C THR A 782 -0.59 17.62 -0.94
N PHE A 783 -0.35 18.29 0.18
CA PHE A 783 0.44 17.75 1.30
C PHE A 783 -0.42 16.97 2.32
N TYR A 784 -1.75 16.95 2.17
CA TYR A 784 -2.66 16.41 3.20
C TYR A 784 -3.68 15.43 2.62
N ASN A 785 -3.78 14.23 3.21
CA ASN A 785 -4.70 13.19 2.77
C ASN A 785 -6.18 13.62 2.90
N GLY A 786 -6.54 14.42 3.92
CA GLY A 786 -7.88 15.01 4.05
C GLY A 786 -8.27 15.88 2.84
N GLN A 787 -7.36 16.75 2.38
CA GLN A 787 -7.57 17.56 1.17
C GLN A 787 -7.67 16.69 -0.09
N ARG A 788 -6.82 15.67 -0.25
CA ARG A 788 -6.87 14.71 -1.36
C ARG A 788 -8.24 14.01 -1.43
N LYS A 789 -8.74 13.49 -0.30
CA LYS A 789 -10.08 12.89 -0.19
C LYS A 789 -11.17 13.88 -0.63
N ARG A 790 -11.06 15.16 -0.24
CA ARG A 790 -12.05 16.20 -0.58
C ARG A 790 -12.04 16.56 -2.07
N LEU A 791 -10.86 16.77 -2.65
CA LEU A 791 -10.66 17.03 -4.07
C LEU A 791 -11.20 15.90 -4.95
N LEU A 792 -10.90 14.63 -4.61
CA LEU A 792 -11.42 13.47 -5.34
C LEU A 792 -12.95 13.40 -5.30
N ARG A 793 -13.58 13.71 -4.16
CA ARG A 793 -15.04 13.75 -4.04
C ARG A 793 -15.66 14.83 -4.93
N LEU A 794 -15.06 16.02 -4.98
CA LEU A 794 -15.55 17.13 -5.82
C LEU A 794 -15.40 16.82 -7.32
N LEU A 795 -14.21 16.38 -7.73
CA LEU A 795 -13.89 16.10 -9.14
C LEU A 795 -14.72 14.92 -9.69
N ARG A 796 -14.84 13.80 -8.95
CA ARG A 796 -15.68 12.65 -9.36
C ARG A 796 -17.19 12.97 -9.37
N GLY A 797 -17.61 13.98 -8.61
CA GLY A 797 -18.99 14.47 -8.61
C GLY A 797 -19.32 15.37 -9.80
N HIS A 798 -18.33 15.88 -10.52
CA HIS A 798 -18.54 16.81 -11.64
C HIS A 798 -19.03 16.07 -12.89
N ARG A 799 -20.07 16.60 -13.55
CA ARG A 799 -20.71 15.94 -14.70
C ARG A 799 -19.75 15.72 -15.86
N ASP A 800 -18.96 16.74 -16.19
CA ASP A 800 -18.02 16.72 -17.33
C ASP A 800 -16.78 15.83 -17.10
N LEU A 801 -16.62 15.26 -15.89
CA LEU A 801 -15.50 14.37 -15.53
C LEU A 801 -15.96 12.93 -15.26
N GLN A 802 -17.23 12.60 -15.51
CA GLN A 802 -17.75 11.25 -15.28
C GLN A 802 -17.14 10.24 -16.27
N GLY A 803 -16.56 9.17 -15.73
CA GLY A 803 -15.86 8.14 -16.52
C GLY A 803 -14.41 8.50 -16.87
N CYS A 804 -13.95 9.72 -16.60
CA CYS A 804 -12.54 10.08 -16.75
C CYS A 804 -11.69 9.49 -15.61
N TYR A 805 -10.45 9.11 -15.92
CA TYR A 805 -9.43 8.89 -14.90
C TYR A 805 -8.93 10.27 -14.42
N ILE A 806 -8.83 10.45 -13.10
CA ILE A 806 -8.52 11.74 -12.46
C ILE A 806 -7.43 11.49 -11.43
N LYS A 807 -6.24 12.09 -11.63
CA LYS A 807 -5.09 11.88 -10.76
C LYS A 807 -4.99 12.95 -9.67
N VAL A 808 -5.27 12.54 -8.44
CA VAL A 808 -5.09 13.36 -7.22
C VAL A 808 -4.25 12.58 -6.22
N ALA A 809 -3.06 13.09 -5.91
CA ALA A 809 -2.04 12.41 -5.13
C ALA A 809 -1.53 13.29 -3.98
N THR A 810 -0.94 12.66 -2.96
CA THR A 810 -0.08 13.40 -2.03
C THR A 810 1.30 13.61 -2.66
N VAL A 811 2.03 14.62 -2.20
CA VAL A 811 3.41 14.89 -2.66
C VAL A 811 4.30 13.65 -2.54
N ASP A 812 4.22 12.94 -1.41
CA ASP A 812 5.02 11.75 -1.14
C ASP A 812 4.69 10.61 -2.13
N SER A 813 3.40 10.35 -2.37
CA SER A 813 2.94 9.33 -3.33
C SER A 813 3.19 9.68 -4.81
N TYR A 814 3.77 10.84 -5.10
CA TYR A 814 4.04 11.34 -6.47
C TYR A 814 5.55 11.51 -6.75
N GLN A 815 6.40 10.85 -5.93
CA GLN A 815 7.83 10.62 -6.20
C GLN A 815 8.01 9.91 -7.55
N GLY A 816 9.14 10.11 -8.23
CA GLY A 816 9.41 9.61 -9.59
C GLY A 816 8.60 10.29 -10.71
N GLU A 817 7.29 10.42 -10.52
CA GLU A 817 6.31 10.87 -11.51
C GLU A 817 6.42 12.35 -11.93
N GLU A 818 5.72 12.70 -13.02
CA GLU A 818 5.69 14.02 -13.64
C GLU A 818 4.40 14.16 -14.47
N ASN A 819 3.91 15.38 -14.73
CA ASN A 819 2.80 15.62 -15.67
C ASN A 819 2.96 16.94 -16.43
N ASP A 820 2.18 17.14 -17.49
CA ASP A 820 2.21 18.38 -18.28
C ASP A 820 1.74 19.58 -17.45
N VAL A 821 0.58 19.45 -16.80
CA VAL A 821 0.05 20.45 -15.86
C VAL A 821 -0.04 19.87 -14.45
N VAL A 822 0.46 20.61 -13.47
CA VAL A 822 0.32 20.28 -12.05
C VAL A 822 -0.35 21.43 -11.30
N ILE A 823 -1.38 21.10 -10.54
CA ILE A 823 -2.08 22.03 -9.64
C ILE A 823 -1.72 21.65 -8.20
N LEU A 824 -1.16 22.57 -7.42
CA LEU A 824 -0.71 22.33 -6.06
C LEU A 824 -1.62 23.04 -5.05
N SER A 825 -2.26 22.27 -4.17
CA SER A 825 -3.09 22.75 -3.06
C SER A 825 -2.32 22.67 -1.74
N LEU A 826 -1.99 23.83 -1.17
CA LEU A 826 -1.19 23.96 0.05
C LEU A 826 -2.02 23.87 1.34
N VAL A 827 -3.34 24.09 1.30
CA VAL A 827 -4.30 23.96 2.42
C VAL A 827 -4.17 25.01 3.53
N ARG A 828 -2.94 25.22 4.01
CA ARG A 828 -2.69 25.86 5.32
C ARG A 828 -2.90 27.36 5.27
N SER A 829 -3.59 27.87 6.30
CA SER A 829 -3.91 29.29 6.48
C SER A 829 -3.82 29.76 7.94
N GLY A 830 -3.46 28.89 8.88
CA GLY A 830 -3.23 29.26 10.30
C GLY A 830 -1.83 29.82 10.59
N GLU A 831 -1.72 30.69 11.59
CA GLU A 831 -0.54 31.55 11.84
C GLU A 831 0.72 30.86 12.42
N LYS A 832 0.61 29.71 13.11
CA LYS A 832 1.67 29.23 14.02
C LYS A 832 2.45 27.98 13.62
N LYS A 833 1.94 27.12 12.72
CA LYS A 833 2.63 25.89 12.26
C LYS A 833 2.17 25.50 10.85
N ILE A 834 3.07 25.53 9.86
CA ILE A 834 2.76 25.16 8.46
C ILE A 834 2.80 23.63 8.18
N GLY A 835 3.25 22.81 9.14
CA GLY A 835 3.27 21.35 9.03
C GLY A 835 4.24 20.85 7.94
N PHE A 836 3.83 19.86 7.14
CA PHE A 836 4.63 19.26 6.06
C PHE A 836 5.18 20.26 5.02
N LEU A 837 4.65 21.49 4.99
CA LEU A 837 5.14 22.58 4.14
C LEU A 837 6.50 23.14 4.58
N ALA A 838 6.94 22.85 5.81
CA ALA A 838 8.26 23.24 6.32
C ALA A 838 9.39 22.33 5.81
N THR A 839 9.09 21.10 5.39
CA THR A 839 10.09 20.11 4.96
C THR A 839 10.58 20.43 3.55
N GLU A 840 11.77 21.00 3.42
CA GLU A 840 12.33 21.46 2.13
C GLU A 840 12.35 20.36 1.05
N ASN A 841 12.70 19.13 1.42
CA ASN A 841 12.71 17.95 0.55
C ASN A 841 11.35 17.67 -0.11
N ARG A 842 10.25 17.83 0.63
CA ARG A 842 8.87 17.67 0.11
C ARG A 842 8.48 18.83 -0.79
N VAL A 843 8.89 20.05 -0.44
CA VAL A 843 8.69 21.24 -1.29
C VAL A 843 9.43 21.08 -2.62
N CYS A 844 10.67 20.60 -2.60
CA CYS A 844 11.44 20.27 -3.80
C CYS A 844 10.71 19.28 -4.72
N VAL A 845 10.15 18.20 -4.15
CA VAL A 845 9.30 17.27 -4.90
C VAL A 845 8.10 17.99 -5.49
N ALA A 846 7.34 18.77 -4.71
CA ALA A 846 6.12 19.43 -5.20
C ALA A 846 6.39 20.44 -6.33
N LEU A 847 7.49 21.21 -6.26
CA LEU A 847 7.87 22.23 -7.25
C LEU A 847 8.40 21.65 -8.59
N SER A 848 8.74 20.35 -8.66
CA SER A 848 9.49 19.75 -9.78
C SER A 848 8.73 18.75 -10.66
N ARG A 849 7.40 18.66 -10.51
CA ARG A 849 6.55 17.67 -11.22
C ARG A 849 5.90 18.19 -12.50
N ALA A 850 5.80 19.51 -12.67
CA ALA A 850 5.21 20.14 -13.83
C ALA A 850 6.20 20.26 -15.01
N LYS A 851 5.74 19.94 -16.23
CA LYS A 851 6.51 20.16 -17.46
C LYS A 851 6.18 21.51 -18.10
N GLN A 852 4.89 21.81 -18.23
CA GLN A 852 4.35 22.92 -19.03
C GLN A 852 3.67 23.99 -18.17
N GLY A 853 2.82 23.58 -17.22
CA GLY A 853 2.02 24.47 -16.38
C GLY A 853 2.07 24.11 -14.90
N PHE A 854 2.25 25.09 -14.03
CA PHE A 854 2.30 24.91 -12.58
C PHE A 854 1.48 25.99 -11.85
N TYR A 855 0.45 25.56 -11.13
CA TYR A 855 -0.52 26.47 -10.51
C TYR A 855 -0.67 26.18 -9.03
N ILE A 856 -0.28 27.12 -8.18
CA ILE A 856 -0.22 26.96 -6.72
C ILE A 856 -1.42 27.68 -6.09
N PHE A 857 -2.08 27.05 -5.12
CA PHE A 857 -3.18 27.60 -4.34
C PHE A 857 -2.79 27.56 -2.85
N GLY A 858 -2.88 28.69 -2.15
CA GLY A 858 -2.57 28.74 -0.72
C GLY A 858 -2.52 30.16 -0.15
N ASN A 859 -2.03 30.27 1.09
CA ASN A 859 -1.89 31.54 1.80
C ASN A 859 -0.43 32.03 1.81
N VAL A 860 -0.13 33.04 1.00
CA VAL A 860 1.21 33.63 0.86
C VAL A 860 1.70 34.24 2.18
N HIS A 861 0.82 34.87 2.96
CA HIS A 861 1.22 35.54 4.20
C HIS A 861 1.64 34.53 5.27
N ALA A 862 0.89 33.43 5.42
CA ALA A 862 1.21 32.36 6.37
C ALA A 862 2.50 31.60 6.02
N LEU A 863 2.88 31.55 4.74
CA LEU A 863 4.10 30.87 4.28
C LEU A 863 5.35 31.74 4.45
N LYS A 864 5.28 33.02 4.06
CA LYS A 864 6.42 33.95 4.13
C LYS A 864 6.97 34.16 5.54
N SER A 865 6.13 34.05 6.57
CA SER A 865 6.53 34.28 7.96
C SER A 865 7.12 33.04 8.66
N VAL A 866 7.10 31.86 8.03
CA VAL A 866 7.43 30.58 8.69
C VAL A 866 8.52 29.76 7.98
N SER A 867 8.84 30.03 6.71
CA SER A 867 9.85 29.28 5.97
C SER A 867 10.65 30.15 5.01
N ASP A 868 11.98 30.13 5.17
CA ASP A 868 12.93 30.83 4.29
C ASP A 868 12.88 30.32 2.85
N LEU A 869 12.69 29.01 2.65
CA LEU A 869 12.52 28.44 1.31
C LEU A 869 11.27 29.01 0.62
N TRP A 870 10.11 29.01 1.29
CA TRP A 870 8.90 29.61 0.74
C TRP A 870 9.06 31.12 0.54
N PHE A 871 9.76 31.83 1.43
CA PHE A 871 10.08 33.25 1.24
C PHE A 871 10.89 33.48 -0.05
N ARG A 872 11.93 32.67 -0.32
CA ARG A 872 12.73 32.74 -1.56
C ARG A 872 11.90 32.39 -2.80
N VAL A 873 11.14 31.29 -2.76
CA VAL A 873 10.26 30.85 -3.86
C VAL A 873 9.22 31.92 -4.21
N ILE A 874 8.55 32.49 -3.20
CA ILE A 874 7.51 33.51 -3.41
C ILE A 874 8.14 34.85 -3.83
N SER A 875 9.40 35.14 -3.48
CA SER A 875 10.11 36.32 -3.98
C SER A 875 10.41 36.20 -5.49
N ILE A 876 10.92 35.05 -5.94
CA ILE A 876 11.12 34.73 -7.37
C ILE A 876 9.81 34.82 -8.18
N MET A 877 8.67 34.53 -7.57
CA MET A 877 7.33 34.70 -8.18
C MET A 877 6.80 36.14 -8.14
N GLY A 878 7.40 37.02 -7.34
CA GLY A 878 6.99 38.41 -7.13
C GLY A 878 7.89 39.45 -7.81
N GLU A 879 9.07 39.06 -8.30
CA GLU A 879 10.04 39.91 -9.03
C GLU A 879 9.55 40.37 -10.42
N ASP A 880 8.50 39.75 -10.97
CA ASP A 880 7.90 40.13 -12.25
C ASP A 880 7.03 41.40 -12.13
N GLU A 881 7.56 42.57 -12.53
CA GLU A 881 6.84 43.86 -12.52
C GLU A 881 5.77 44.00 -13.63
N GLY A 882 4.60 44.55 -13.29
CA GLY A 882 3.56 44.94 -14.26
C GLY A 882 2.55 43.83 -14.59
N GLU A 883 2.25 43.63 -15.88
CA GLU A 883 1.26 42.63 -16.35
C GLU A 883 1.71 41.18 -16.14
N SER A 884 3.00 40.94 -15.86
CA SER A 884 3.61 39.62 -15.64
C SER A 884 3.53 39.11 -14.19
N ARG A 885 2.87 39.86 -13.29
CA ARG A 885 2.76 39.53 -11.85
C ARG A 885 2.13 38.15 -11.62
N ARG A 886 2.92 37.20 -11.11
CA ARG A 886 2.52 35.78 -10.95
C ARG A 886 1.89 35.42 -9.61
N ILE A 887 1.56 36.41 -8.79
CA ILE A 887 0.91 36.23 -7.48
C ILE A 887 -0.28 37.18 -7.37
N GLY A 888 -1.48 36.63 -7.17
CA GLY A 888 -2.69 37.42 -6.97
C GLY A 888 -3.84 36.64 -6.37
N SER A 889 -4.86 37.35 -5.87
CA SER A 889 -6.14 36.78 -5.39
C SER A 889 -7.17 36.60 -6.50
N ALA A 890 -6.71 36.54 -7.76
CA ALA A 890 -7.53 36.39 -8.95
C ALA A 890 -6.74 35.63 -10.01
N LEU A 891 -7.27 34.51 -10.52
CA LEU A 891 -6.63 33.75 -11.61
C LEU A 891 -6.78 34.52 -12.94
N PRO A 892 -5.68 34.82 -13.66
CA PRO A 892 -5.74 35.35 -15.02
C PRO A 892 -6.04 34.22 -16.01
N LEU A 893 -7.20 34.31 -16.67
CA LEU A 893 -7.66 33.34 -17.67
C LEU A 893 -7.91 34.06 -19.01
N LYS A 894 -7.59 33.41 -20.13
CA LYS A 894 -7.89 33.92 -21.47
C LYS A 894 -8.91 33.04 -22.15
N CYS A 895 -10.01 33.62 -22.62
CA CYS A 895 -10.99 32.88 -23.41
C CYS A 895 -10.42 32.52 -24.79
N SER A 896 -10.26 31.25 -25.07
CA SER A 896 -9.73 30.71 -26.34
C SER A 896 -10.53 31.17 -27.57
N THR A 897 -11.85 31.33 -27.44
CA THR A 897 -12.76 31.72 -28.53
C THR A 897 -12.78 33.23 -28.82
N HIS A 898 -12.69 34.07 -27.79
CA HIS A 898 -12.90 35.52 -27.90
C HIS A 898 -11.65 36.37 -27.58
N GLY A 899 -10.54 35.74 -27.16
CA GLY A 899 -9.33 36.43 -26.69
C GLY A 899 -9.49 37.24 -25.40
N ARG A 900 -10.71 37.34 -24.84
CA ARG A 900 -11.01 38.16 -23.66
C ARG A 900 -10.29 37.63 -22.42
N LYS A 901 -9.51 38.52 -21.78
CA LYS A 901 -8.94 38.33 -20.43
C LYS A 901 -10.06 38.28 -19.39
N MET A 902 -9.93 37.39 -18.41
CA MET A 902 -10.89 37.18 -17.34
C MET A 902 -10.16 36.98 -16.02
N LEU A 903 -10.83 37.35 -14.93
CA LEU A 903 -10.39 37.08 -13.57
C LEU A 903 -11.40 36.16 -12.88
N ILE A 904 -10.92 35.23 -12.06
CA ILE A 904 -11.71 34.40 -11.14
C ILE A 904 -11.14 34.60 -9.74
N SER A 905 -11.95 35.04 -8.78
CA SER A 905 -11.51 35.24 -7.39
C SER A 905 -12.22 34.33 -6.38
N GLU A 906 -13.40 33.82 -6.71
CA GLU A 906 -14.16 32.91 -5.83
C GLU A 906 -14.65 31.66 -6.56
N PRO A 907 -14.88 30.53 -5.85
CA PRO A 907 -15.52 29.36 -6.44
C PRO A 907 -16.87 29.65 -7.11
N SER A 908 -17.60 30.64 -6.61
CA SER A 908 -18.90 31.10 -7.14
C SER A 908 -18.80 31.69 -8.57
N ASP A 909 -17.62 32.10 -9.02
CA ASP A 909 -17.43 32.66 -10.37
C ASP A 909 -17.42 31.59 -11.48
N TRP A 910 -17.14 30.32 -11.14
CA TRP A 910 -17.13 29.21 -12.09
C TRP A 910 -18.53 28.93 -12.63
N GLU A 911 -19.57 28.95 -11.78
CA GLU A 911 -20.97 28.70 -12.16
C GLU A 911 -21.51 29.66 -13.24
N LYS A 912 -20.87 30.82 -13.42
CA LYS A 912 -21.29 31.86 -14.35
C LYS A 912 -20.86 31.58 -15.81
N ARG A 913 -20.03 30.53 -16.04
CA ARG A 913 -19.21 30.31 -17.26
C ARG A 913 -19.19 28.83 -17.67
N ASN A 914 -19.09 28.56 -18.98
CA ASN A 914 -19.11 27.20 -19.56
C ASN A 914 -17.75 26.84 -20.21
N GLY A 915 -16.63 27.13 -19.53
CA GLY A 915 -15.26 27.01 -20.07
C GLY A 915 -14.83 28.18 -20.98
N GLY A 916 -15.76 29.01 -21.45
CA GLY A 916 -15.48 30.28 -22.12
C GLY A 916 -15.75 31.51 -21.24
N CYS A 917 -15.81 32.70 -21.86
CA CYS A 917 -16.18 33.94 -21.16
C CYS A 917 -17.70 34.16 -21.00
N ASP A 918 -18.03 35.22 -20.28
CA ASP A 918 -19.38 35.71 -19.99
C ASP A 918 -20.13 36.30 -21.20
N TRP A 919 -19.46 36.53 -22.33
CA TRP A 919 -20.09 36.98 -23.58
C TRP A 919 -20.95 35.87 -24.23
N SER A 920 -21.94 36.27 -25.04
CA SER A 920 -22.70 35.36 -25.91
C SER A 920 -21.79 34.64 -26.90
N CYS A 921 -21.95 33.33 -27.08
CA CYS A 921 -21.08 32.55 -27.98
C CYS A 921 -21.18 32.99 -29.46
N ASN A 922 -22.38 33.36 -29.91
CA ASN A 922 -22.68 33.86 -31.28
C ASN A 922 -22.31 32.95 -32.47
N GLY A 923 -21.64 31.81 -32.25
CA GLY A 923 -21.37 30.81 -33.28
C GLY A 923 -22.64 30.11 -33.78
N THR A 924 -22.49 29.37 -34.88
CA THR A 924 -23.60 28.75 -35.60
C THR A 924 -23.76 27.28 -35.23
N LEU A 925 -24.95 26.88 -34.81
CA LEU A 925 -25.31 25.48 -34.56
C LEU A 925 -25.48 24.71 -35.89
N PRO A 926 -25.38 23.37 -35.91
CA PRO A 926 -25.54 22.58 -37.15
C PRO A 926 -26.85 22.80 -37.89
N CYS A 927 -27.91 23.21 -37.18
CA CYS A 927 -29.19 23.56 -37.78
C CYS A 927 -29.18 24.86 -38.59
N GLY A 928 -28.20 25.75 -38.36
CA GLY A 928 -28.08 27.09 -38.94
C GLY A 928 -28.42 28.24 -37.98
N HIS A 929 -28.98 27.96 -36.80
CA HIS A 929 -29.30 28.99 -35.81
C HIS A 929 -28.07 29.44 -35.00
N LYS A 930 -28.08 30.70 -34.55
CA LYS A 930 -27.06 31.20 -33.60
C LYS A 930 -27.19 30.51 -32.25
N CYS A 931 -26.05 30.10 -31.68
CA CYS A 931 -25.94 29.57 -30.33
C CYS A 931 -26.47 30.59 -29.31
N THR A 932 -27.38 30.14 -28.44
CA THR A 932 -27.99 30.97 -27.39
C THR A 932 -27.30 30.85 -26.03
N LEU A 933 -26.22 30.07 -25.95
CA LEU A 933 -25.40 29.96 -24.74
C LEU A 933 -24.41 31.12 -24.63
N LYS A 934 -23.93 31.36 -23.42
CA LYS A 934 -22.67 32.08 -23.20
C LYS A 934 -21.52 31.31 -23.84
N CYS A 935 -20.37 31.96 -24.02
CA CYS A 935 -19.19 31.36 -24.60
C CYS A 935 -18.85 30.04 -23.90
N HIS A 936 -18.70 29.01 -24.71
CA HIS A 936 -18.32 27.67 -24.29
C HIS A 936 -17.19 27.17 -25.17
N SER A 937 -16.47 26.17 -24.66
CA SER A 937 -15.32 25.56 -25.35
C SER A 937 -15.65 24.22 -26.01
N PHE A 938 -16.74 23.55 -25.59
CA PHE A 938 -17.27 22.34 -26.23
C PHE A 938 -17.94 22.62 -27.59
N SER A 939 -18.20 21.57 -28.36
CA SER A 939 -18.65 21.68 -29.75
C SER A 939 -20.06 22.23 -29.90
N HIS A 940 -20.30 23.03 -30.94
CA HIS A 940 -21.65 23.48 -31.32
C HIS A 940 -22.58 22.32 -31.72
N ASN A 941 -22.04 21.13 -32.01
CA ASN A 941 -22.82 19.92 -32.29
C ASN A 941 -23.55 19.37 -31.06
N GLU A 942 -23.02 19.62 -29.87
CA GLU A 942 -23.57 19.13 -28.59
C GLU A 942 -24.64 20.08 -28.03
N VAL A 943 -24.72 21.30 -28.55
CA VAL A 943 -25.68 22.31 -28.12
C VAL A 943 -27.04 22.09 -28.78
N LEU A 944 -28.00 21.63 -27.98
CA LEU A 944 -29.40 21.55 -28.38
C LEU A 944 -29.94 22.95 -28.72
N CYS A 945 -30.34 23.15 -29.96
CA CYS A 945 -31.09 24.35 -30.33
C CYS A 945 -32.46 24.37 -29.61
N LYS A 946 -32.93 25.57 -29.28
CA LYS A 946 -34.24 25.82 -28.65
C LYS A 946 -35.08 26.84 -29.43
N ARG A 947 -34.63 27.24 -30.63
CA ARG A 947 -35.38 28.15 -31.50
C ARG A 947 -36.41 27.37 -32.32
N ILE A 948 -37.43 28.07 -32.80
CA ILE A 948 -38.32 27.59 -33.85
C ILE A 948 -37.50 27.45 -35.14
N CYS A 949 -37.78 26.41 -35.93
CA CYS A 949 -36.88 26.04 -37.03
C CYS A 949 -36.80 27.06 -38.16
N ASP A 950 -37.87 27.85 -38.39
CA ASP A 950 -38.03 28.98 -39.34
C ASP A 950 -37.60 28.77 -40.81
N LYS A 951 -37.14 27.56 -41.17
CA LYS A 951 -36.83 27.14 -42.54
C LYS A 951 -38.09 27.07 -43.39
N ILE A 952 -37.99 27.63 -44.59
CA ILE A 952 -38.98 27.50 -45.66
C ILE A 952 -38.83 26.10 -46.26
N MET A 953 -39.89 25.30 -46.19
CA MET A 953 -39.96 23.97 -46.78
C MET A 953 -40.17 24.06 -48.29
N CYS A 954 -39.92 22.98 -49.04
CA CYS A 954 -40.08 22.93 -50.50
C CYS A 954 -41.49 23.31 -51.01
N CYS A 955 -42.51 23.20 -50.16
CA CYS A 955 -43.89 23.62 -50.42
C CYS A 955 -44.18 25.11 -50.06
N GLY A 956 -43.16 25.92 -49.77
CA GLY A 956 -43.29 27.34 -49.40
C GLY A 956 -43.70 27.63 -47.95
N HIS A 957 -44.12 26.62 -47.19
CA HIS A 957 -44.51 26.78 -45.79
C HIS A 957 -43.29 26.91 -44.85
N ILE A 958 -43.39 27.79 -43.86
CA ILE A 958 -42.36 27.99 -42.81
C ILE A 958 -42.53 26.92 -41.73
N CYS A 959 -41.43 26.31 -41.27
CA CYS A 959 -41.47 25.36 -40.16
C CYS A 959 -41.60 26.08 -38.79
N ASP A 960 -42.67 25.78 -38.07
CA ASP A 960 -43.04 26.33 -36.76
C ASP A 960 -42.57 25.49 -35.56
N LYS A 961 -42.00 24.30 -35.82
CA LYS A 961 -41.57 23.35 -34.78
C LYS A 961 -40.23 23.75 -34.14
N ALA A 962 -40.05 23.34 -32.89
CA ALA A 962 -38.78 23.48 -32.18
C ALA A 962 -37.65 22.71 -32.90
N CYS A 963 -36.53 23.38 -33.11
CA CYS A 963 -35.36 22.85 -33.79
C CYS A 963 -34.53 22.00 -32.82
N SER A 964 -34.70 20.67 -32.83
CA SER A 964 -33.79 19.73 -32.16
C SER A 964 -32.67 19.27 -33.11
N ASN A 965 -31.64 18.61 -32.58
CA ASN A 965 -30.53 18.04 -33.37
C ASN A 965 -30.97 16.98 -34.41
N THR A 966 -32.22 16.51 -34.35
CA THR A 966 -32.84 15.55 -35.28
C THR A 966 -34.05 16.12 -36.03
N HIS A 967 -34.27 17.44 -35.99
CA HIS A 967 -35.44 18.06 -36.61
C HIS A 967 -35.38 18.03 -38.13
N ILE A 968 -36.29 17.28 -38.75
CA ILE A 968 -36.57 17.29 -40.20
C ILE A 968 -37.83 18.13 -40.44
N CYS A 969 -37.76 19.10 -41.34
CA CYS A 969 -38.89 19.95 -41.70
C CYS A 969 -39.85 19.19 -42.61
N VAL A 970 -40.94 18.65 -42.04
CA VAL A 970 -42.00 17.93 -42.79
C VAL A 970 -43.32 18.68 -42.67
N CYS A 971 -43.93 19.02 -43.81
CA CYS A 971 -45.23 19.67 -43.90
C CYS A 971 -46.34 18.67 -44.25
N SER A 972 -47.55 18.87 -43.71
CA SER A 972 -48.71 18.02 -43.94
C SER A 972 -49.62 18.48 -45.10
N CYS A 973 -49.22 19.50 -45.86
CA CYS A 973 -50.01 19.99 -47.00
C CYS A 973 -49.92 19.04 -48.20
N LYS A 974 -50.94 19.05 -49.08
CA LYS A 974 -50.95 18.23 -50.31
C LYS A 974 -49.66 18.37 -51.12
N MET A 975 -49.20 19.60 -51.36
CA MET A 975 -47.96 19.87 -52.10
C MET A 975 -46.70 19.23 -51.50
N ALA A 976 -46.65 18.98 -50.19
CA ALA A 976 -45.51 18.30 -49.56
C ALA A 976 -45.58 16.77 -49.72
N VAL A 977 -46.79 16.19 -49.71
CA VAL A 977 -47.02 14.78 -50.04
C VAL A 977 -46.75 14.53 -51.53
N ASP A 978 -47.23 15.44 -52.39
CA ASP A 978 -46.99 15.40 -53.83
C ASP A 978 -45.49 15.62 -54.16
N ALA A 979 -44.78 16.49 -53.42
CA ALA A 979 -43.33 16.68 -53.58
C ALA A 979 -42.51 15.46 -53.09
N ALA A 980 -42.94 14.79 -52.02
CA ALA A 980 -42.31 13.55 -51.56
C ALA A 980 -42.52 12.40 -52.57
N ALA A 981 -43.72 12.30 -53.15
CA ALA A 981 -44.00 11.39 -54.25
C ALA A 981 -43.20 11.74 -55.52
N ALA A 982 -43.07 13.02 -55.87
CA ALA A 982 -42.27 13.47 -57.00
C ALA A 982 -40.77 13.21 -56.83
N ALA A 983 -40.23 13.36 -55.61
CA ALA A 983 -38.84 13.01 -55.30
C ALA A 983 -38.60 11.49 -55.46
N ALA A 984 -39.51 10.65 -54.96
CA ALA A 984 -39.46 9.20 -55.14
C ALA A 984 -39.64 8.74 -56.60
N ILE A 985 -40.17 9.60 -57.48
CA ILE A 985 -40.29 9.36 -58.93
C ILE A 985 -39.07 9.91 -59.70
N MET A 986 -38.38 10.94 -59.20
CA MET A 986 -37.18 11.51 -59.83
C MET A 986 -35.92 10.64 -59.70
N GLU A 987 -35.82 9.76 -58.71
CA GLU A 987 -34.74 8.74 -58.66
C GLU A 987 -34.92 7.63 -59.71
N GLY A 988 -36.02 7.64 -60.46
CA GLY A 988 -36.45 6.57 -61.36
C GLY A 988 -36.38 6.86 -62.87
N ASN A 989 -35.42 7.65 -63.38
CA ASN A 989 -34.89 7.51 -64.76
C ASN A 989 -33.77 8.52 -65.13
N LEU A 990 -32.51 8.08 -65.07
CA LEU A 990 -31.43 8.54 -65.95
C LEU A 990 -30.64 7.32 -66.45
N ILE A 991 -30.52 7.17 -67.77
CA ILE A 991 -29.82 6.05 -68.42
C ILE A 991 -28.59 6.58 -69.16
N SER A 992 -27.41 6.06 -68.84
CA SER A 992 -26.35 5.81 -69.83
C SER A 992 -25.33 4.76 -69.33
N LYS A 993 -25.19 3.70 -70.11
CA LYS A 993 -24.23 2.57 -70.01
C LYS A 993 -22.77 3.02 -70.29
N PRO A 994 -21.71 2.18 -70.12
CA PRO A 994 -21.73 0.71 -69.99
C PRO A 994 -20.87 0.06 -68.87
N VAL A 995 -21.20 -1.20 -68.58
CA VAL A 995 -20.38 -2.18 -67.85
C VAL A 995 -20.01 -3.31 -68.84
N PRO A 996 -18.75 -3.80 -68.88
CA PRO A 996 -18.39 -5.02 -69.61
C PRO A 996 -18.77 -6.30 -68.86
N GLU A 997 -18.97 -7.39 -69.60
CA GLU A 997 -19.49 -8.68 -69.13
C GLU A 997 -18.55 -9.49 -68.21
N PRO A 998 -19.08 -10.51 -67.50
CA PRO A 998 -18.41 -11.13 -66.35
C PRO A 998 -17.54 -12.35 -66.71
N THR A 999 -16.56 -12.62 -65.84
CA THR A 999 -15.88 -13.92 -65.72
C THR A 999 -16.02 -14.48 -64.30
N PRO A 1000 -15.91 -15.82 -64.11
CA PRO A 1000 -16.59 -16.48 -62.99
C PRO A 1000 -15.76 -16.58 -61.70
N GLN A 1001 -16.49 -16.79 -60.60
CA GLN A 1001 -15.96 -17.00 -59.24
C GLN A 1001 -14.97 -18.18 -59.14
N PRO A 1002 -14.03 -18.08 -58.19
CA PRO A 1002 -13.65 -19.22 -57.35
C PRO A 1002 -14.13 -19.03 -55.90
N ALA A 1003 -14.79 -20.07 -55.38
CA ALA A 1003 -14.94 -20.50 -53.99
C ALA A 1003 -14.88 -19.48 -52.82
N LEU A 1004 -16.01 -19.40 -52.11
CA LEU A 1004 -16.21 -19.09 -50.69
C LEU A 1004 -14.95 -19.09 -49.77
N VAL A 1005 -14.72 -17.96 -49.10
CA VAL A 1005 -14.11 -17.89 -47.75
C VAL A 1005 -15.01 -16.99 -46.88
N PRO A 1006 -15.42 -17.40 -45.68
CA PRO A 1006 -16.35 -16.62 -44.87
C PRO A 1006 -15.67 -15.41 -44.21
N VAL A 1007 -16.07 -14.20 -44.61
CA VAL A 1007 -15.62 -12.97 -43.95
C VAL A 1007 -16.35 -12.80 -42.61
N VAL A 1008 -15.57 -12.77 -41.55
CA VAL A 1008 -16.02 -12.52 -40.17
C VAL A 1008 -16.62 -11.11 -40.06
N LYS A 1009 -17.85 -10.99 -39.53
CA LYS A 1009 -18.44 -9.69 -39.18
C LYS A 1009 -17.55 -9.02 -38.12
N PRO A 1010 -17.20 -7.72 -38.25
CA PRO A 1010 -16.49 -7.02 -37.17
C PRO A 1010 -17.36 -7.02 -35.91
N LYS A 1011 -16.77 -7.44 -34.77
CA LYS A 1011 -17.43 -7.33 -33.47
C LYS A 1011 -17.60 -5.85 -33.14
N VAL A 1012 -18.84 -5.39 -33.09
CA VAL A 1012 -19.20 -4.12 -32.42
C VAL A 1012 -18.74 -4.21 -30.97
N SER A 1013 -18.06 -3.18 -30.46
CA SER A 1013 -17.59 -3.19 -29.07
C SER A 1013 -18.76 -3.24 -28.10
N GLU A 1014 -18.55 -3.90 -26.97
CA GLU A 1014 -19.55 -4.00 -25.90
C GLU A 1014 -19.93 -2.61 -25.34
N GLU A 1015 -18.99 -1.67 -25.43
CA GLU A 1015 -19.13 -0.25 -25.09
C GLU A 1015 -20.10 0.50 -26.01
N GLU A 1016 -20.06 0.26 -27.32
CA GLU A 1016 -21.00 0.86 -28.29
C GLU A 1016 -22.42 0.29 -28.14
N LEU A 1017 -22.54 -1.01 -27.84
CA LEU A 1017 -23.81 -1.65 -27.47
C LEU A 1017 -24.39 -1.10 -26.16
N ARG A 1018 -23.54 -0.83 -25.16
CA ARG A 1018 -23.92 -0.22 -23.89
C ARG A 1018 -24.36 1.24 -24.07
N ARG A 1019 -23.63 2.00 -24.91
CA ARG A 1019 -23.95 3.37 -25.30
C ARG A 1019 -25.30 3.46 -26.04
N GLN A 1020 -25.59 2.53 -26.95
CA GLN A 1020 -26.88 2.46 -27.66
C GLN A 1020 -28.06 2.14 -26.73
N ARG A 1021 -27.87 1.30 -25.69
CA ARG A 1021 -28.90 1.07 -24.64
C ARG A 1021 -29.14 2.31 -23.78
N LEU A 1022 -28.09 2.97 -23.29
CA LEU A 1022 -28.21 4.19 -22.50
C LEU A 1022 -28.91 5.32 -23.27
N VAL A 1023 -28.65 5.43 -24.58
CA VAL A 1023 -29.34 6.38 -25.46
C VAL A 1023 -30.81 6.02 -25.66
N SER A 1024 -31.19 4.75 -25.79
CA SER A 1024 -32.61 4.37 -25.92
C SER A 1024 -33.39 4.55 -24.61
N GLU A 1025 -32.80 4.24 -23.46
CA GLU A 1025 -33.37 4.52 -22.12
C GLU A 1025 -33.54 6.03 -21.89
N TYR A 1026 -32.56 6.84 -22.29
CA TYR A 1026 -32.66 8.30 -22.24
C TYR A 1026 -33.78 8.84 -23.15
N HIS A 1027 -33.94 8.31 -24.37
CA HIS A 1027 -35.04 8.70 -25.25
C HIS A 1027 -36.42 8.26 -24.75
N ALA A 1028 -36.53 7.10 -24.08
CA ALA A 1028 -37.77 6.68 -23.42
C ALA A 1028 -38.14 7.60 -22.25
N TYR A 1029 -37.16 8.03 -21.45
CA TYR A 1029 -37.37 9.01 -20.38
C TYR A 1029 -37.76 10.40 -20.90
N ALA A 1030 -37.10 10.88 -21.95
CA ALA A 1030 -37.32 12.20 -22.54
C ALA A 1030 -38.70 12.36 -23.23
N ASN A 1031 -39.29 11.28 -23.74
CA ASN A 1031 -40.57 11.29 -24.47
C ASN A 1031 -41.83 11.20 -23.58
N GLY A 1032 -41.73 11.55 -22.30
CA GLY A 1032 -42.89 11.64 -21.38
C GLY A 1032 -42.72 10.89 -20.06
N GLY A 1033 -41.66 10.07 -19.93
CA GLY A 1033 -41.38 9.27 -18.74
C GLY A 1033 -41.26 10.09 -17.46
N ALA A 1034 -40.89 11.38 -17.52
CA ALA A 1034 -40.86 12.25 -16.34
C ALA A 1034 -42.23 12.42 -15.67
N GLN A 1035 -43.33 12.57 -16.43
CA GLN A 1035 -44.67 12.74 -15.81
C GLN A 1035 -45.25 11.42 -15.30
N GLU A 1036 -44.93 10.28 -15.94
CA GLU A 1036 -45.26 8.97 -15.38
C GLU A 1036 -44.40 8.65 -14.16
N HIS A 1037 -43.10 8.96 -14.18
CA HIS A 1037 -42.21 8.76 -13.04
C HIS A 1037 -42.57 9.69 -11.87
N ASP A 1038 -42.92 10.96 -12.12
CA ASP A 1038 -43.40 11.88 -11.09
C ASP A 1038 -44.79 11.52 -10.57
N THR A 1039 -45.70 11.01 -11.41
CA THR A 1039 -46.97 10.46 -10.91
C THR A 1039 -46.81 9.11 -10.22
N ILE A 1040 -45.80 8.30 -10.56
CA ILE A 1040 -45.42 7.08 -9.84
C ILE A 1040 -44.75 7.45 -8.51
N LEU A 1041 -43.90 8.47 -8.44
CA LEU A 1041 -43.29 9.00 -7.22
C LEU A 1041 -44.31 9.74 -6.35
N ALA A 1042 -45.29 10.44 -6.93
CA ALA A 1042 -46.42 11.02 -6.21
C ALA A 1042 -47.37 9.93 -5.68
N LYS A 1043 -47.70 8.91 -6.48
CA LYS A 1043 -48.46 7.73 -6.03
C LYS A 1043 -47.66 6.89 -5.01
N ALA A 1044 -46.33 6.83 -5.10
CA ALA A 1044 -45.45 6.11 -4.19
C ALA A 1044 -45.25 6.87 -2.89
N SER A 1045 -45.07 8.19 -2.91
CA SER A 1045 -45.02 9.04 -1.71
C SER A 1045 -46.40 9.15 -1.03
N THR A 1046 -47.51 9.08 -1.78
CA THR A 1046 -48.85 8.95 -1.21
C THR A 1046 -49.11 7.53 -0.67
N LYS A 1047 -48.59 6.48 -1.33
CA LYS A 1047 -48.53 5.11 -0.77
C LYS A 1047 -47.61 5.02 0.45
N GLN A 1048 -46.54 5.80 0.54
CA GLN A 1048 -45.64 5.84 1.70
C GLN A 1048 -46.19 6.70 2.84
N ARG A 1049 -46.91 7.80 2.57
CA ARG A 1049 -47.65 8.55 3.59
C ARG A 1049 -48.82 7.75 4.15
N SER A 1050 -49.60 7.07 3.29
CA SER A 1050 -50.66 6.15 3.74
C SER A 1050 -50.11 4.87 4.37
N LYS A 1051 -48.96 4.33 3.94
CA LYS A 1051 -48.26 3.26 4.67
C LYS A 1051 -47.64 3.74 5.99
N LYS A 1052 -47.14 4.98 6.12
CA LYS A 1052 -46.68 5.53 7.41
C LYS A 1052 -47.85 5.80 8.36
N GLN A 1053 -48.98 6.31 7.86
CA GLN A 1053 -50.21 6.48 8.66
C GLN A 1053 -50.91 5.15 9.00
N LYS A 1054 -50.80 4.11 8.16
CA LYS A 1054 -51.21 2.74 8.52
C LYS A 1054 -50.21 2.07 9.47
N ALA A 1055 -48.90 2.20 9.28
CA ALA A 1055 -47.90 1.64 10.20
C ALA A 1055 -47.99 2.27 11.61
N CYS A 1056 -48.34 3.55 11.71
CA CYS A 1056 -48.61 4.22 12.98
C CYS A 1056 -50.01 3.91 13.57
N LYS A 1057 -50.84 3.11 12.86
CA LYS A 1057 -52.17 2.63 13.32
C LYS A 1057 -52.30 1.09 13.36
N VAL A 1058 -51.23 0.35 13.05
CA VAL A 1058 -51.20 -1.13 13.08
C VAL A 1058 -50.30 -1.66 14.20
N ALA A 1059 -49.66 -0.76 14.97
CA ALA A 1059 -48.99 -1.10 16.23
C ALA A 1059 -49.86 -0.89 17.48
N ILE A 1060 -51.10 -0.40 17.33
CA ILE A 1060 -52.08 -0.22 18.43
C ILE A 1060 -53.48 -0.50 17.87
N GLY A 1061 -54.06 -1.65 18.21
CA GLY A 1061 -55.48 -1.95 17.97
C GLY A 1061 -55.80 -3.12 17.05
N ASP A 1062 -55.27 -4.31 17.34
CA ASP A 1062 -55.80 -5.65 17.02
C ASP A 1062 -54.84 -6.68 17.69
N LEU A 1063 -55.19 -7.51 18.67
CA LEU A 1063 -56.46 -7.69 19.40
C LEU A 1063 -56.18 -7.87 20.90
N LEU A 1064 -57.05 -7.33 21.75
CA LEU A 1064 -57.31 -7.94 23.06
C LEU A 1064 -58.26 -9.13 22.83
N GLY A 1065 -57.91 -10.29 23.39
CA GLY A 1065 -58.89 -11.25 23.88
C GLY A 1065 -59.02 -11.07 25.38
N ASP A 1066 -60.16 -10.54 25.81
CA ASP A 1066 -60.78 -10.60 27.14
C ASP A 1066 -59.90 -10.60 28.42
N ASN A 1067 -59.94 -9.50 29.19
CA ASN A 1067 -60.77 -9.44 30.41
C ASN A 1067 -60.66 -8.12 31.23
N THR A 1068 -61.82 -7.48 31.46
CA THR A 1068 -62.21 -6.59 32.59
C THR A 1068 -61.55 -5.19 32.79
N PRO A 1069 -62.27 -4.20 33.40
CA PRO A 1069 -61.85 -2.77 33.45
C PRO A 1069 -61.56 -2.22 34.87
N GLU A 1070 -60.96 -1.00 34.98
CA GLU A 1070 -61.50 0.15 35.76
C GLU A 1070 -60.62 1.44 35.80
N THR A 1071 -61.28 2.61 35.67
CA THR A 1071 -60.94 3.96 36.23
C THR A 1071 -59.60 4.68 35.88
N MET A 1072 -59.62 5.83 35.16
CA MET A 1072 -59.67 7.26 35.62
C MET A 1072 -58.33 7.91 36.07
N ASN A 1073 -58.05 9.23 35.98
CA ASN A 1073 -58.50 10.36 35.13
C ASN A 1073 -57.64 11.63 35.45
N TYR A 1074 -57.64 12.66 34.58
CA TYR A 1074 -57.31 14.10 34.88
C TYR A 1074 -55.86 14.51 35.31
N LEU A 1075 -55.37 15.78 35.25
CA LEU A 1075 -55.62 17.02 34.45
C LEU A 1075 -54.44 18.04 34.61
N LYS A 1076 -54.27 18.94 33.61
CA LYS A 1076 -53.95 20.42 33.62
C LYS A 1076 -53.47 21.16 34.90
N SER A 1077 -52.79 22.33 34.89
CA SER A 1077 -52.17 23.21 33.84
C SER A 1077 -51.48 24.45 34.51
N ASP A 1078 -50.85 25.34 33.70
CA ASP A 1078 -50.68 26.81 33.93
C ASP A 1078 -49.72 27.35 35.04
N ASN A 1079 -49.07 28.54 34.98
CA ASN A 1079 -48.61 29.46 33.90
C ASN A 1079 -47.72 30.62 34.47
N LYS A 1080 -47.00 31.40 33.62
CA LYS A 1080 -46.52 32.83 33.80
C LYS A 1080 -45.38 33.19 34.81
N GLU A 1081 -44.26 33.84 34.41
CA GLU A 1081 -43.92 35.32 34.34
C GLU A 1081 -43.29 35.94 35.65
N ASN A 1082 -42.33 36.90 35.69
CA ASN A 1082 -41.38 37.56 34.73
C ASN A 1082 -40.33 38.49 35.47
N VAL A 1083 -39.33 39.08 34.76
CA VAL A 1083 -38.53 40.33 35.05
C VAL A 1083 -37.41 40.43 36.16
N LYS A 1084 -36.13 40.41 35.70
CA LYS A 1084 -34.95 41.35 35.86
C LYS A 1084 -34.33 41.85 37.23
N PRO A 1085 -33.08 42.42 37.24
CA PRO A 1085 -32.08 42.31 38.36
C PRO A 1085 -31.59 43.64 39.01
N HIS A 1086 -30.65 43.57 39.98
CA HIS A 1086 -29.73 44.67 40.37
C HIS A 1086 -28.42 44.19 41.08
N GLU A 1087 -27.48 45.11 41.34
CA GLU A 1087 -26.05 44.90 41.68
C GLU A 1087 -25.61 45.30 43.12
N ASN A 1088 -24.34 45.01 43.45
CA ASN A 1088 -23.39 45.71 44.37
C ASN A 1088 -23.46 45.51 45.91
N GLY A 1089 -22.28 45.35 46.55
CA GLY A 1089 -22.10 45.40 48.01
C GLY A 1089 -20.74 44.92 48.56
N VAL A 1090 -19.81 45.86 48.79
CA VAL A 1090 -18.42 45.70 49.30
C VAL A 1090 -18.30 45.19 50.75
N GLY A 1091 -17.17 44.56 51.12
CA GLY A 1091 -16.72 44.38 52.52
C GLY A 1091 -15.25 43.95 52.65
N GLU A 1092 -14.43 44.73 53.39
CA GLU A 1092 -12.97 44.56 53.56
C GLU A 1092 -12.59 43.78 54.84
N HIS A 1093 -11.41 43.15 54.88
CA HIS A 1093 -10.42 43.35 55.97
C HIS A 1093 -9.05 42.69 55.65
N GLU A 1094 -8.06 42.89 56.53
CA GLU A 1094 -6.66 43.15 56.17
C GLU A 1094 -5.63 42.34 57.02
N MET A 1095 -4.35 42.38 56.60
CA MET A 1095 -3.11 42.26 57.41
C MET A 1095 -2.42 40.90 57.71
N ARG A 1096 -1.27 40.71 57.01
CA ARG A 1096 0.12 40.46 57.51
C ARG A 1096 0.65 39.08 57.96
N GLY A 1097 1.86 38.79 57.44
CA GLY A 1097 2.94 37.98 58.07
C GLY A 1097 3.41 36.79 57.22
N SER A 1098 4.40 36.82 56.30
CA SER A 1098 5.81 37.25 56.29
C SER A 1098 6.84 36.23 56.83
N ASN A 1099 7.87 35.94 56.01
CA ASN A 1099 9.11 35.16 56.27
C ASN A 1099 8.95 33.61 56.21
N SER A 1100 9.90 32.80 55.69
CA SER A 1100 11.25 33.07 55.13
C SER A 1100 11.77 31.92 54.23
N THR A 1101 12.54 32.26 53.18
CA THR A 1101 13.54 31.40 52.49
C THR A 1101 14.93 31.53 53.19
N PRO A 1102 16.09 30.95 52.76
CA PRO A 1102 16.41 30.09 51.60
C PRO A 1102 17.44 28.91 51.78
N GLN A 1103 17.56 28.07 50.73
CA GLN A 1103 18.81 27.49 50.12
C GLN A 1103 19.69 26.37 50.75
N TRP A 1104 20.46 25.74 49.82
CA TRP A 1104 21.60 24.80 49.91
C TRP A 1104 21.28 23.30 50.11
N SER A 1105 21.92 22.30 49.46
CA SER A 1105 22.68 22.21 48.19
C SER A 1105 23.21 20.76 47.96
N LEU A 1106 23.42 20.35 46.70
CA LEU A 1106 24.31 19.27 46.20
C LEU A 1106 23.95 17.78 46.45
N LEU A 1107 23.97 17.02 45.34
CA LEU A 1107 24.34 15.59 45.13
C LEU A 1107 23.60 14.53 45.99
N ASP A 1108 23.14 13.40 45.44
CA ASP A 1108 23.52 12.71 44.20
C ASP A 1108 22.45 12.74 43.09
#